data_AF-A0A7W7KHE8-F1
#
_entry.id   AF-A0A7W7KHE8-F1
#
_cell.length_a   1.000
_cell.length_b   1.000
_cell.length_c   1.000
_cell.angle_alpha   90.00
_cell.angle_beta   90.00
_cell.angle_gamma   90.00
#
_symmetry.space_group_name_H-M   'P 1'
#
loop_
_entity.id
_entity.type
_entity.pdbx_description
1 polymer ?
#
loop_
_entity_poly.entity_id
_entity_poly.type
_entity_poly.pdbx_seq_one_letter_code
_entity_poly.pdbx_strand_id
1 'polypeptide(L)'
;MELQSPYPRFEPARGLTFDRSLLALGVLLALLLVETFNGALRFYADQAGLSAIVYLPKVACVIAVAWELITRPQQRGLWLLLILAAASLLLGRLHGAEFKSGFFAVFIYAPLLFGLLCGNYLEMHRKAVAWIIAFCFLASLAGIALDLVTSVPWKGYSYSMGGVEISGNRSWSAYGLDRIAGFSRMSSSLAMMLVIFSLYLGSFRLPTLLRGLIYLTALVGIVLTTNKSSAGAFVIALLVMSISRQRLLFLCAALAVVLGALALPLYGVFGHVDPYLASATGDNLMGSMVDRLVNTWPNLIKVMDYNGWIYSGAGLGMTGSAYAAFPIFGVEQLAVADNSLLYLWCLFGVMGVGLYLMAVPMLMRLQLQRGPEARALLGIAFCVLLIGWTSDVLESQVPSLFLGLAIGRALRLPGEPAPQPAPRTLRLQGGLLSLLACALLVGSLLQAPPALAKEAPVENLGPAEFIVGASTHQNIRAGNRDGINRLAREAGIVSFRDDAYWSSVERERGKLSIDAAWRAQLRSTRSLGISTLLILGNENQFYGNAKPRDDASREGYLRYVRYLVRSFKGQVAFYEVWNEWDSENATDKDFSDDYLTLVRATAKAIREEDPQAKVLAGAVTLKGIRQGFAERIVAGGALDVVDGISLHPSVYCEGEMSTPEGWLNWFQGVNQKLEKVAGKPVPLYFTEFSWPAHEGDCGISRERQAAYLARAYVLLRSLPNVKGAWWYDLVDDGIDRREMEHNFGLLTASGQPKPAYHAMASIADIIGRYRFVAREQNPDPNVYLLRFAKAGEEILVAWTLGHEQTLNITSKPGSSDTLWRLDSVEGVARREGRPVPWNCPQDGGECQASIRIDASPTLVRSASAAQLSLR
;
A
#
# COMPACT_ATOMS: atom_id res chain seq x y z
N MET A 1 59.77 9.53 59.24
CA MET A 1 59.68 10.91 58.73
C MET A 1 59.14 10.82 57.31
N GLU A 2 57.81 10.79 57.16
CA GLU A 2 57.12 11.02 55.89
C GLU A 2 55.89 11.86 56.21
N LEU A 3 55.86 13.06 55.64
CA LEU A 3 54.85 14.09 55.88
C LEU A 3 53.55 13.75 55.14
N GLN A 4 52.45 13.57 55.88
CA GLN A 4 51.10 13.58 55.32
C GLN A 4 50.72 15.04 54.97
N SER A 5 50.48 15.30 53.68
CA SER A 5 49.95 16.58 53.19
C SER A 5 48.45 16.71 53.52
N PRO A 6 47.97 17.85 54.03
CA PRO A 6 46.58 18.05 54.47
C PRO A 6 45.64 18.61 53.39
N TYR A 7 45.99 18.58 52.10
CA TYR A 7 45.10 19.09 51.05
C TYR A 7 44.27 17.97 50.39
N PRO A 8 42.92 18.09 50.34
CA PRO A 8 42.10 17.14 49.60
C PRO A 8 42.47 17.22 48.12
N ARG A 9 42.85 16.08 47.54
CA ARG A 9 43.00 15.95 46.08
C ARG A 9 41.64 16.24 45.44
N PHE A 10 41.50 17.41 44.81
CA PHE A 10 40.45 17.65 43.85
C PHE A 10 40.73 16.78 42.62
N GLU A 11 40.14 15.58 42.58
CA GLU A 11 39.96 14.88 41.31
C GLU A 11 38.86 15.62 40.54
N PRO A 12 39.14 16.20 39.36
CA PRO A 12 38.09 16.74 38.53
C PRO A 12 37.28 15.55 38.01
N ALA A 13 36.05 15.38 38.54
CA ALA A 13 35.07 14.46 37.99
C ALA A 13 34.67 14.92 36.58
N ARG A 14 35.51 14.61 35.59
CA ARG A 14 35.17 14.74 34.16
C ARG A 14 34.29 13.55 33.76
N GLY A 15 33.04 13.61 34.17
CA GLY A 15 31.96 12.80 33.65
C GLY A 15 30.70 13.67 33.60
N LEU A 16 30.00 13.72 32.46
CA LEU A 16 28.68 14.35 32.42
C LEU A 16 27.76 13.60 33.39
N THR A 17 27.32 14.28 34.46
CA THR A 17 26.31 13.78 35.38
C THR A 17 24.92 14.05 34.80
N PHE A 18 24.27 13.01 34.27
CA PHE A 18 22.89 13.12 33.80
C PHE A 18 21.90 12.89 34.94
N ASP A 19 21.13 13.91 35.29
CA ASP A 19 19.96 13.74 36.18
C ASP A 19 18.85 13.02 35.40
N ARG A 20 18.60 11.77 35.78
CA ARG A 20 17.57 10.91 35.16
C ARG A 20 16.19 11.55 35.19
N SER A 21 15.89 12.31 36.25
CA SER A 21 14.58 12.94 36.40
C SER A 21 14.37 14.09 35.42
N LEU A 22 15.42 14.88 35.18
CA LEU A 22 15.42 15.94 34.18
C LEU A 22 15.41 15.38 32.76
N LEU A 23 16.10 14.26 32.51
CA LEU A 23 16.06 13.59 31.22
C LEU A 23 14.65 13.06 30.92
N ALA A 24 14.00 12.40 31.87
CA ALA A 24 12.61 11.96 31.73
C ALA A 24 11.65 13.15 31.49
N LEU A 25 11.83 14.26 32.22
CA LEU A 25 11.06 15.48 31.98
C LEU A 25 11.28 16.04 30.57
N GLY A 26 12.52 16.05 30.08
CA GLY A 26 12.88 16.49 28.73
C GLY A 26 12.24 15.62 27.64
N VAL A 27 12.24 14.29 27.83
CA VAL A 27 11.57 13.34 26.91
C VAL A 27 10.06 13.60 26.88
N LEU A 28 9.41 13.77 28.04
CA LEU A 28 7.99 14.10 28.11
C LEU A 28 7.69 15.41 27.38
N LEU A 29 8.46 16.46 27.66
CA LEU A 29 8.26 17.78 27.06
C LEU A 29 8.42 17.73 25.54
N ALA A 30 9.46 17.07 25.05
CA ALA A 30 9.68 16.89 23.62
C ALA A 30 8.53 16.11 22.97
N LEU A 31 8.06 15.04 23.61
CA LEU A 31 6.96 14.23 23.08
C LEU A 31 5.64 15.01 23.01
N LEU A 32 5.27 15.75 24.07
CA LEU A 32 4.04 16.55 24.08
C LEU A 32 4.08 17.71 23.09
N LEU A 33 5.22 18.39 22.96
CA LEU A 33 5.39 19.46 21.98
C LEU A 33 5.31 18.93 20.55
N VAL A 34 6.05 17.86 20.25
CA VAL A 34 6.05 17.27 18.92
C VAL A 34 4.66 16.77 18.54
N GLU A 35 3.90 16.19 19.47
CA GLU A 35 2.54 15.74 19.15
C GLU A 35 1.51 16.86 19.02
N THR A 36 1.66 17.93 19.80
CA THR A 36 0.80 19.11 19.68
C THR A 36 0.99 19.80 18.33
N PHE A 37 2.24 19.90 17.87
CA PHE A 37 2.62 20.56 16.62
C PHE A 37 2.91 19.60 15.47
N ASN A 38 2.44 18.35 15.55
CA ASN A 38 2.89 17.27 14.67
C ASN A 38 2.75 17.60 13.17
N GLY A 39 1.60 18.15 12.76
CA GLY A 39 1.35 18.51 11.37
C GLY A 39 2.24 19.66 10.90
N ALA A 40 2.34 20.72 11.70
CA ALA A 40 3.18 21.88 11.39
C ALA A 40 4.68 21.52 11.38
N LEU A 41 5.15 20.78 12.38
CA LEU A 41 6.54 20.35 12.49
C LEU A 41 6.95 19.43 11.35
N ARG A 42 6.07 18.51 10.93
CA ARG A 42 6.36 17.66 9.76
C ARG A 42 6.50 18.48 8.49
N PHE A 43 5.59 19.42 8.26
CA PHE A 43 5.68 20.31 7.10
C PHE A 43 7.01 21.09 7.11
N TYR A 44 7.31 21.82 8.19
CA TYR A 44 8.53 22.63 8.23
C TYR A 44 9.82 21.82 8.29
N ALA A 45 9.83 20.67 8.99
CA ALA A 45 11.00 19.79 9.01
C ALA A 45 11.26 19.16 7.64
N ASP A 46 10.21 18.85 6.88
CA ASP A 46 10.34 18.32 5.53
C ASP A 46 10.86 19.34 4.54
N GLN A 47 10.37 20.58 4.61
CA GLN A 47 10.95 21.70 3.85
C GLN A 47 12.44 21.93 4.17
N ALA A 48 12.88 21.59 5.38
CA ALA A 48 14.27 21.68 5.80
C ALA A 48 15.10 20.40 5.52
N GLY A 49 14.51 19.33 4.97
CA GLY A 49 15.17 18.03 4.76
C GLY A 49 15.48 17.27 6.07
N LEU A 50 14.81 17.63 7.17
CA LEU A 50 15.05 17.13 8.52
C LEU A 50 13.83 16.38 9.09
N SER A 51 13.00 15.78 8.23
CA SER A 51 11.74 15.10 8.60
C SER A 51 11.91 14.04 9.70
N ALA A 52 13.09 13.42 9.82
CA ALA A 52 13.40 12.43 10.84
C ALA A 52 13.39 12.98 12.28
N ILE A 53 13.60 14.30 12.46
CA ILE A 53 13.66 14.93 13.79
C ILE A 53 12.36 14.75 14.59
N VAL A 54 11.21 14.70 13.90
CA VAL A 54 9.88 14.50 14.50
C VAL A 54 9.79 13.16 15.26
N TYR A 55 10.67 12.19 14.96
CA TYR A 55 10.67 10.87 15.60
C TYR A 55 11.62 10.76 16.80
N LEU A 56 12.50 11.76 17.02
CA LEU A 56 13.48 11.75 18.12
C LEU A 56 12.87 11.56 19.52
N PRO A 57 11.72 12.18 19.87
CA PRO A 57 11.14 11.98 21.20
C PRO A 57 10.78 10.51 21.48
N LYS A 58 10.31 9.77 20.47
CA LYS A 58 10.00 8.35 20.61
C LYS A 58 11.25 7.49 20.76
N VAL A 59 12.30 7.80 20.00
CA VAL A 59 13.62 7.15 20.18
C VAL A 59 14.12 7.39 21.60
N ALA A 60 13.95 8.61 22.11
CA ALA A 60 14.31 8.94 23.49
C ALA A 60 13.46 8.17 24.53
N CYS A 61 12.17 7.91 24.25
CA CYS A 61 11.35 6.99 25.07
C CYS A 61 11.94 5.58 25.10
N VAL A 62 12.32 5.01 23.94
CA VAL A 62 12.92 3.66 23.87
C VAL A 62 14.23 3.60 24.67
N ILE A 63 15.10 4.60 24.52
CA ILE A 63 16.36 4.70 25.26
C ILE A 63 16.10 4.80 26.76
N ALA A 64 15.17 5.65 27.19
CA ALA A 64 14.83 5.82 28.60
C ALA A 64 14.25 4.54 29.22
N VAL A 65 13.39 3.83 28.48
CA VAL A 65 12.83 2.53 28.89
C VAL A 65 13.95 1.49 29.03
N ALA A 66 14.80 1.33 28.02
CA ALA A 66 15.92 0.39 28.07
C ALA A 66 16.88 0.71 29.23
N TRP A 67 17.16 1.98 29.45
CA TRP A 67 17.98 2.45 30.57
C TRP A 67 17.37 2.06 31.91
N GLU A 68 16.07 2.26 32.13
CA GLU A 68 15.40 1.89 33.37
C GLU A 68 15.31 0.37 33.58
N LEU A 69 15.11 -0.42 32.52
CA LEU A 69 15.12 -1.88 32.58
C LEU A 69 16.48 -2.44 33.00
N ILE A 70 17.58 -1.86 32.52
CA ILE A 70 18.96 -2.32 32.82
C ILE A 70 19.41 -1.84 34.21
N THR A 71 19.03 -0.63 34.60
CA THR A 71 19.61 0.02 35.78
C THR A 71 18.80 -0.15 37.06
N ARG A 72 17.54 -0.57 36.99
CA ARG A 72 16.70 -0.80 38.17
C ARG A 72 16.07 -2.20 38.16
N PRO A 73 16.01 -2.88 39.31
CA PRO A 73 15.22 -4.10 39.43
C PRO A 73 13.75 -3.78 39.20
N GLN A 74 13.11 -4.54 38.33
CA GLN A 74 11.72 -4.35 37.95
C GLN A 74 10.80 -5.36 38.62
N GLN A 75 9.52 -5.01 38.74
CA GLN A 75 8.50 -5.89 39.31
C GLN A 75 8.33 -7.16 38.44
N ARG A 76 8.06 -8.31 39.07
CA ARG A 76 7.84 -9.59 38.37
C ARG A 76 6.78 -9.51 37.27
N GLY A 77 5.72 -8.73 37.51
CA GLY A 77 4.66 -8.50 36.52
C GLY A 77 5.16 -7.85 35.22
N LEU A 78 6.12 -6.92 35.31
CA LEU A 78 6.70 -6.29 34.13
C LEU A 78 7.50 -7.30 33.29
N TRP A 79 8.30 -8.15 33.94
CA TRP A 79 9.04 -9.20 33.24
C TRP A 79 8.11 -10.20 32.54
N LEU A 80 6.99 -10.56 33.18
CA LEU A 80 5.97 -11.40 32.54
C LEU A 80 5.35 -10.72 31.31
N LEU A 81 5.09 -9.41 31.37
CA LEU A 81 4.61 -8.64 30.22
C LEU A 81 5.64 -8.58 29.09
N LEU A 82 6.92 -8.40 29.42
CA LEU A 82 8.00 -8.39 28.42
C LEU A 82 8.21 -9.76 27.79
N ILE A 83 8.09 -10.85 28.56
CA ILE A 83 8.11 -12.21 28.03
C ILE A 83 6.91 -12.45 27.12
N LEU A 84 5.71 -12.01 27.52
CA LEU A 84 4.51 -12.09 26.68
C LEU A 84 4.67 -11.27 25.39
N ALA A 85 5.26 -10.09 25.45
CA ALA A 85 5.58 -9.27 24.28
C ALA A 85 6.63 -9.95 23.38
N ALA A 86 7.68 -10.54 23.95
CA ALA A 86 8.65 -11.30 23.18
C ALA A 86 7.99 -12.52 22.52
N ALA A 87 7.18 -13.29 23.24
CA ALA A 87 6.43 -14.42 22.69
C ALA A 87 5.48 -13.98 21.56
N SER A 88 4.81 -12.84 21.73
CA SER A 88 3.92 -12.26 20.72
C SER A 88 4.68 -11.76 19.48
N LEU A 89 5.90 -11.21 19.61
CA LEU A 89 6.78 -10.89 18.48
C LEU A 89 7.22 -12.16 17.73
N LEU A 90 7.56 -13.23 18.45
CA LEU A 90 7.88 -14.52 17.84
C LEU A 90 6.66 -15.11 17.12
N LEU A 91 5.48 -15.04 17.73
CA LEU A 91 4.22 -15.46 17.10
C LEU A 91 3.94 -14.66 15.82
N GLY A 92 4.07 -13.33 15.86
CA GLY A 92 3.94 -12.50 14.66
C GLY A 92 4.91 -12.93 13.57
N ARG A 93 6.17 -13.24 13.93
CA ARG A 93 7.17 -13.74 12.98
C ARG A 93 6.80 -15.10 12.38
N LEU A 94 6.23 -16.00 13.18
CA LEU A 94 5.73 -17.31 12.74
C LEU A 94 4.52 -17.16 11.81
N HIS A 95 3.67 -16.15 12.04
CA HIS A 95 2.51 -15.84 11.22
C HIS A 95 2.83 -14.95 9.99
N GLY A 96 4.11 -14.71 9.70
CA GLY A 96 4.56 -14.05 8.46
C GLY A 96 5.00 -12.59 8.60
N ALA A 97 5.03 -12.01 9.81
CA ALA A 97 5.53 -10.64 10.00
C ALA A 97 7.01 -10.51 9.67
N GLU A 98 7.37 -9.44 8.93
CA GLU A 98 8.75 -9.04 8.78
C GLU A 98 9.36 -8.54 10.10
N PHE A 99 10.67 -8.65 10.25
CA PHE A 99 11.39 -8.10 11.41
C PHE A 99 11.15 -6.58 11.59
N LYS A 100 11.05 -5.84 10.48
CA LYS A 100 10.77 -4.39 10.49
C LYS A 100 9.42 -4.09 11.15
N SER A 101 8.41 -4.91 10.92
CA SER A 101 7.08 -4.76 11.54
C SER A 101 7.15 -4.93 13.06
N GLY A 102 7.89 -5.93 13.53
CA GLY A 102 8.13 -6.14 14.97
C GLY A 102 8.83 -4.96 15.63
N PHE A 103 9.87 -4.40 15.02
CA PHE A 103 10.55 -3.20 15.52
C PHE A 103 9.62 -1.97 15.52
N PHE A 104 8.81 -1.82 14.48
CA PHE A 104 7.83 -0.74 14.40
C PHE A 104 6.77 -0.86 15.49
N ALA A 105 6.29 -2.08 15.79
CA ALA A 105 5.38 -2.32 16.89
C ALA A 105 5.98 -1.91 18.25
N VAL A 106 7.25 -2.23 18.52
CA VAL A 106 7.94 -1.77 19.74
C VAL A 106 7.98 -0.23 19.81
N PHE A 107 8.23 0.43 18.68
CA PHE A 107 8.25 1.88 18.58
C PHE A 107 6.88 2.53 18.84
N ILE A 108 5.79 1.86 18.45
CA ILE A 108 4.41 2.29 18.74
C ILE A 108 4.17 2.32 20.27
N TYR A 109 4.59 1.29 21.00
CA TYR A 109 4.31 1.17 22.45
C TYR A 109 5.34 1.85 23.36
N ALA A 110 6.38 2.46 22.80
CA ALA A 110 7.42 3.15 23.57
C ALA A 110 6.87 4.23 24.52
N PRO A 111 5.88 5.08 24.15
CA PRO A 111 5.29 6.06 25.07
C PRO A 111 4.57 5.42 26.26
N LEU A 112 3.87 4.29 26.06
CA LEU A 112 3.18 3.56 27.13
C LEU A 112 4.20 3.02 28.14
N LEU A 113 5.24 2.34 27.66
CA LEU A 113 6.31 1.80 28.51
C LEU A 113 7.08 2.92 29.23
N PHE A 114 7.32 4.04 28.53
CA PHE A 114 7.94 5.23 29.13
C PHE A 114 7.09 5.80 30.26
N GLY A 115 5.78 5.98 30.06
CA GLY A 115 4.87 6.42 31.12
C GLY A 115 4.86 5.46 32.33
N LEU A 116 4.85 4.15 32.06
CA LEU A 116 4.87 3.10 33.08
C LEU A 116 6.12 3.15 33.96
N LEU A 117 7.31 3.26 33.35
CA LEU A 117 8.59 3.14 34.06
C LEU A 117 9.11 4.48 34.58
N CYS A 118 8.96 5.55 33.80
CA CYS A 118 9.52 6.87 34.10
C CYS A 118 8.53 7.81 34.79
N GLY A 119 7.26 7.41 34.99
CA GLY A 119 6.22 8.26 35.59
C GLY A 119 6.58 8.82 36.97
N ASN A 120 7.35 8.08 37.77
CA ASN A 120 7.87 8.53 39.06
C ASN A 120 8.66 9.84 38.98
N TYR A 121 9.52 9.96 37.96
CA TYR A 121 10.35 11.13 37.77
C TYR A 121 9.53 12.37 37.39
N LEU A 122 8.44 12.15 36.65
CA LEU A 122 7.55 13.22 36.22
C LEU A 122 6.73 13.79 37.39
N GLU A 123 6.38 12.96 38.37
CA GLU A 123 5.74 13.41 39.61
C GLU A 123 6.63 14.37 40.42
N MET A 124 7.95 14.17 40.41
CA MET A 124 8.92 15.10 41.05
C MET A 124 8.86 16.49 40.42
N HIS A 125 8.56 16.55 39.13
CA HIS A 125 8.51 17.78 38.33
C HIS A 125 7.07 18.21 38.00
N ARG A 126 6.08 17.82 38.82
CA ARG A 126 4.65 18.06 38.57
C ARG A 126 4.26 19.48 38.15
N LYS A 127 4.95 20.51 38.66
CA LYS A 127 4.69 21.91 38.30
C LYS A 127 5.08 22.16 36.84
N ALA A 128 6.25 21.68 36.42
CA ALA A 128 6.70 21.78 35.03
C ALA A 128 5.78 20.98 34.09
N VAL A 129 5.36 19.78 34.52
CA VAL A 129 4.39 18.95 33.79
C VAL A 129 3.05 19.67 33.60
N ALA A 130 2.52 20.31 34.65
CA ALA A 130 1.29 21.10 34.55
C ALA A 130 1.44 22.31 33.62
N TRP A 131 2.57 23.00 33.65
CA TRP A 131 2.84 24.14 32.77
C TRP A 131 2.94 23.73 31.30
N ILE A 132 3.65 22.64 30.97
CA ILE A 132 3.75 22.19 29.58
C ILE A 132 2.39 21.70 29.06
N ILE A 133 1.59 21.02 29.90
CA ILE A 133 0.24 20.61 29.52
C ILE A 133 -0.68 21.82 29.30
N ALA A 134 -0.58 22.85 30.14
CA ALA A 134 -1.31 24.10 29.94
C ALA A 134 -0.92 24.79 28.63
N PHE A 135 0.38 24.84 28.32
CA PHE A 135 0.88 25.37 27.06
C PHE A 135 0.35 24.58 25.85
N CYS A 136 0.46 23.25 25.87
CA CYS A 136 -0.04 22.40 24.79
C CYS A 136 -1.56 22.49 24.62
N PHE A 137 -2.31 22.66 25.71
CA PHE A 137 -3.76 22.89 25.66
C PHE A 137 -4.09 24.21 24.95
N LEU A 138 -3.44 25.31 25.34
CA LEU A 138 -3.64 26.61 24.70
C LEU A 138 -3.19 26.60 23.24
N ALA A 139 -2.07 25.95 22.93
CA ALA A 139 -1.60 25.76 21.55
C ALA A 139 -2.58 24.94 20.70
N SER A 140 -3.20 23.91 21.27
CA SER A 140 -4.24 23.12 20.60
C SER A 140 -5.47 23.97 20.24
N LEU A 141 -5.93 24.82 21.17
CA LEU A 141 -7.04 25.74 20.93
C LEU A 141 -6.65 26.84 19.92
N ALA A 142 -5.43 27.37 19.98
CA ALA A 142 -4.91 28.33 19.01
C ALA A 142 -4.82 27.71 17.61
N GLY A 143 -4.41 26.44 17.52
CA GLY A 143 -4.39 25.69 16.26
C GLY A 143 -5.78 25.54 15.65
N ILE A 144 -6.81 25.26 16.47
CA ILE A 144 -8.21 25.23 16.01
C ILE A 144 -8.65 26.60 15.48
N ALA A 145 -8.38 27.66 16.24
CA ALA A 145 -8.74 29.02 15.83
C ALA A 145 -8.03 29.41 14.52
N LEU A 146 -6.76 29.06 14.36
CA LEU A 146 -5.99 29.32 13.15
C LEU A 146 -6.56 28.57 11.94
N ASP A 147 -6.88 27.29 12.09
CA ASP A 147 -7.42 26.43 11.04
C ASP A 147 -8.86 26.85 10.62
N LEU A 148 -9.61 27.48 11.54
CA LEU A 148 -10.94 28.06 11.26
C LEU A 148 -10.88 29.38 10.48
N VAL A 149 -9.85 30.19 10.72
CA VAL A 149 -9.76 31.56 10.17
C VAL A 149 -8.86 31.63 8.93
N THR A 150 -7.96 30.67 8.75
CA THR A 150 -6.94 30.68 7.69
C THR A 150 -6.72 29.31 7.07
N SER A 151 -6.31 29.28 5.80
CA SER A 151 -5.82 28.06 5.15
C SER A 151 -4.37 27.80 5.56
N VAL A 152 -4.15 26.92 6.55
CA VAL A 152 -2.80 26.58 6.99
C VAL A 152 -2.06 25.71 5.96
N PRO A 153 -0.76 25.97 5.69
CA PRO A 153 -0.04 25.34 4.58
C PRO A 153 0.24 23.85 4.78
N TRP A 154 0.23 23.38 6.03
CA TRP A 154 0.40 21.96 6.33
C TRP A 154 -0.87 21.14 6.12
N LYS A 155 -2.06 21.76 5.95
CA LYS A 155 -3.34 21.04 5.82
C LYS A 155 -3.38 20.21 4.54
N GLY A 156 -3.67 18.92 4.68
CA GLY A 156 -3.68 17.99 3.54
C GLY A 156 -2.29 17.62 3.01
N TYR A 157 -1.22 18.09 3.65
CA TYR A 157 0.15 17.81 3.21
C TYR A 157 0.53 16.34 3.42
N SER A 158 1.16 15.74 2.41
CA SER A 158 1.85 14.46 2.48
C SER A 158 3.28 14.59 1.94
N TYR A 159 4.19 13.77 2.47
CA TYR A 159 5.60 13.75 2.07
C TYR A 159 6.13 12.32 2.11
N SER A 160 7.15 12.01 1.31
CA SER A 160 7.76 10.67 1.28
C SER A 160 8.98 10.60 2.19
N MET A 161 9.04 9.58 3.06
CA MET A 161 10.22 9.29 3.86
C MET A 161 10.59 7.81 3.70
N GLY A 162 11.77 7.54 3.14
CA GLY A 162 12.24 6.17 2.93
C GLY A 162 11.38 5.37 1.94
N GLY A 163 10.73 6.03 0.98
CA GLY A 163 9.87 5.39 -0.02
C GLY A 163 8.43 5.14 0.44
N VAL A 164 8.05 5.56 1.65
CA VAL A 164 6.68 5.47 2.17
C VAL A 164 6.07 6.87 2.25
N GLU A 165 4.88 7.04 1.69
CA GLU A 165 4.12 8.29 1.79
C GLU A 165 3.55 8.46 3.21
N ILE A 166 3.95 9.53 3.88
CA ILE A 166 3.55 9.89 5.24
C ILE A 166 2.70 11.16 5.18
N SER A 167 1.44 11.07 5.60
CA SER A 167 0.63 12.28 5.77
C SER A 167 1.16 13.14 6.93
N GLY A 168 1.50 14.40 6.62
CA GLY A 168 1.84 15.47 7.55
C GLY A 168 0.62 15.93 8.34
N ASN A 169 -0.46 16.31 7.65
CA ASN A 169 -1.79 16.57 8.23
C ASN A 169 -2.86 16.03 7.29
N ARG A 170 -3.79 15.23 7.80
CA ARG A 170 -4.88 14.66 6.97
C ARG A 170 -6.01 15.68 6.82
N SER A 171 -6.21 16.19 5.60
CA SER A 171 -7.42 16.94 5.24
C SER A 171 -8.54 15.98 4.85
N TRP A 172 -9.68 16.07 5.52
CA TRP A 172 -10.86 15.24 5.22
C TRP A 172 -12.11 15.90 5.81
N SER A 173 -13.26 15.67 5.18
CA SER A 173 -14.55 16.19 5.63
C SER A 173 -15.45 15.05 6.14
N ALA A 174 -16.35 15.35 7.07
CA ALA A 174 -17.49 14.49 7.37
C ALA A 174 -18.79 15.27 7.38
N TYR A 175 -19.80 14.73 6.72
CA TYR A 175 -21.09 15.41 6.50
C TYR A 175 -20.91 16.77 5.81
N GLY A 176 -19.94 16.89 4.90
CA GLY A 176 -19.58 18.16 4.25
C GLY A 176 -18.88 19.18 5.15
N LEU A 177 -18.66 18.87 6.43
CA LEU A 177 -17.92 19.72 7.37
C LEU A 177 -16.46 19.32 7.43
N ASP A 178 -15.59 20.32 7.35
CA ASP A 178 -14.14 20.17 7.49
C ASP A 178 -13.76 19.64 8.88
N ARG A 179 -12.90 18.62 8.94
CA ARG A 179 -12.43 18.05 10.21
C ARG A 179 -11.15 18.74 10.67
N ILE A 180 -11.33 19.71 11.55
CA ILE A 180 -10.26 20.57 12.05
C ILE A 180 -9.22 19.74 12.82
N ALA A 181 -7.96 19.88 12.41
CA ALA A 181 -6.81 19.21 13.04
C ALA A 181 -5.81 20.21 13.64
N GLY A 182 -5.92 21.51 13.31
CA GLY A 182 -5.06 22.55 13.85
C GLY A 182 -3.58 22.30 13.54
N PHE A 183 -2.74 22.36 14.57
CA PHE A 183 -1.31 22.02 14.45
C PHE A 183 -1.03 20.51 14.49
N SER A 184 -2.01 19.68 14.86
CA SER A 184 -1.85 18.23 14.98
C SER A 184 -1.86 17.55 13.60
N ARG A 185 -1.53 16.26 13.58
CA ARG A 185 -1.57 15.42 12.38
C ARG A 185 -3.01 15.10 11.95
N MET A 186 -3.89 14.85 12.92
CA MET A 186 -5.26 14.37 12.69
C MET A 186 -6.22 14.97 13.71
N SER A 187 -7.46 15.22 13.29
CA SER A 187 -8.53 15.74 14.15
C SER A 187 -8.83 14.82 15.34
N SER A 188 -8.71 13.50 15.17
CA SER A 188 -8.86 12.53 16.25
C SER A 188 -7.77 12.65 17.32
N SER A 189 -6.51 12.85 16.91
CA SER A 189 -5.38 13.08 17.83
C SER A 189 -5.56 14.38 18.61
N LEU A 190 -5.98 15.45 17.94
CA LEU A 190 -6.30 16.74 18.58
C LEU A 190 -7.41 16.60 19.62
N ALA A 191 -8.51 15.92 19.29
CA ALA A 191 -9.61 15.67 20.21
C ALA A 191 -9.15 14.95 21.48
N MET A 192 -8.36 13.89 21.34
CA MET A 192 -7.82 13.13 22.47
C MET A 192 -6.85 13.96 23.32
N MET A 193 -6.04 14.82 22.70
CA MET A 193 -5.18 15.77 23.43
C MET A 193 -5.99 16.76 24.27
N LEU A 194 -7.06 17.35 23.71
CA LEU A 194 -7.94 18.26 24.45
C LEU A 194 -8.61 17.57 25.65
N VAL A 195 -9.07 16.33 25.48
CA VAL A 195 -9.60 15.51 26.58
C VAL A 195 -8.55 15.34 27.69
N ILE A 196 -7.36 14.88 27.33
CA ILE A 196 -6.32 14.54 28.30
C ILE A 196 -5.81 15.79 29.03
N PHE A 197 -5.50 16.85 28.29
CA PHE A 197 -4.96 18.07 28.87
C PHE A 197 -5.98 18.76 29.78
N SER A 198 -7.25 18.84 29.37
CA SER A 198 -8.28 19.48 30.19
C SER A 198 -8.57 18.69 31.47
N LEU A 199 -8.69 17.36 31.41
CA LEU A 199 -8.86 16.51 32.59
C LEU A 199 -7.66 16.61 33.54
N TYR A 200 -6.44 16.70 32.99
CA TYR A 200 -5.24 16.89 33.80
C TYR A 200 -5.27 18.24 34.54
N LEU A 201 -5.49 19.35 33.83
CA LEU A 201 -5.50 20.70 34.41
C LEU A 201 -6.66 20.90 35.40
N GLY A 202 -7.84 20.39 35.06
CA GLY A 202 -9.04 20.51 35.90
C GLY A 202 -9.00 19.70 37.21
N SER A 203 -8.03 18.77 37.35
CA SER A 203 -7.82 18.01 38.59
C SER A 203 -7.15 18.82 39.71
N PHE A 204 -6.44 19.89 39.36
CA PHE A 204 -5.74 20.76 40.31
C PHE A 204 -6.73 21.70 41.02
N ARG A 205 -6.26 22.34 42.10
CA ARG A 205 -7.07 23.30 42.85
C ARG A 205 -7.22 24.60 42.05
N LEU A 206 -8.28 24.67 41.23
CA LEU A 206 -8.68 25.84 40.46
C LEU A 206 -10.03 26.37 40.94
N PRO A 207 -10.31 27.69 40.79
CA PRO A 207 -11.65 28.23 40.98
C PRO A 207 -12.68 27.50 40.12
N THR A 208 -13.89 27.28 40.63
CA THR A 208 -14.95 26.52 39.93
C THR A 208 -15.24 27.10 38.55
N LEU A 209 -15.25 28.44 38.42
CA LEU A 209 -15.44 29.13 37.15
C LEU A 209 -14.33 28.80 36.14
N LEU A 210 -13.06 28.90 36.55
CA LEU A 210 -11.91 28.63 35.67
C LEU A 210 -11.88 27.15 35.23
N ARG A 211 -12.14 26.23 36.16
CA ARG A 211 -12.26 24.80 35.84
C ARG A 211 -13.41 24.53 34.87
N GLY A 212 -14.56 25.18 35.08
CA GLY A 212 -15.69 25.10 34.15
C GLY A 212 -15.33 25.62 32.76
N LEU A 213 -14.59 26.74 32.68
CA LEU A 213 -14.13 27.31 31.42
C LEU A 213 -13.17 26.38 30.67
N ILE A 214 -12.22 25.74 31.37
CA ILE A 214 -11.31 24.75 30.78
C ILE A 214 -12.08 23.58 30.17
N TYR A 215 -13.06 23.02 30.90
CA TYR A 215 -13.86 21.91 30.38
C TYR A 215 -14.79 22.34 29.24
N LEU A 216 -15.39 23.52 29.31
CA LEU A 216 -16.25 24.04 28.26
C LEU A 216 -15.47 24.29 26.97
N THR A 217 -14.33 24.98 27.06
CA THR A 217 -13.47 25.25 25.90
C THR A 217 -12.90 23.97 25.29
N ALA A 218 -12.52 23.00 26.13
CA ALA A 218 -12.13 21.67 25.66
C ALA A 218 -13.27 20.97 24.92
N LEU A 219 -14.49 20.95 25.48
CA LEU A 219 -15.66 20.32 24.85
C LEU A 219 -16.00 20.97 23.51
N VAL A 220 -16.00 22.30 23.44
CA VAL A 220 -16.21 23.03 22.18
C VAL A 220 -15.14 22.65 21.16
N GLY A 221 -13.86 22.65 21.55
CA GLY A 221 -12.77 22.22 20.68
C GLY A 221 -12.94 20.79 20.18
N ILE A 222 -13.29 19.84 21.06
CA ILE A 222 -13.54 18.44 20.69
C ILE A 222 -14.70 18.32 19.70
N VAL A 223 -15.80 19.02 19.91
CA VAL A 223 -16.95 19.01 18.99
C VAL A 223 -16.56 19.58 17.62
N LEU A 224 -15.77 20.65 17.58
CA LEU A 224 -15.25 21.23 16.33
C LEU A 224 -14.34 20.28 15.55
N THR A 225 -13.61 19.38 16.22
CA THR A 225 -12.85 18.33 15.54
C THR A 225 -13.72 17.23 14.93
N THR A 226 -15.05 17.28 15.11
CA THR A 226 -16.05 16.27 14.71
C THR A 226 -15.87 14.88 15.34
N ASN A 227 -15.06 14.75 16.39
CA ASN A 227 -14.83 13.48 17.08
C ASN A 227 -15.88 13.20 18.17
N LYS A 228 -17.01 12.62 17.73
CA LYS A 228 -18.17 12.29 18.59
C LYS A 228 -17.81 11.36 19.76
N SER A 229 -16.98 10.36 19.53
CA SER A 229 -16.57 9.38 20.56
C SER A 229 -15.81 10.08 21.69
N SER A 230 -14.86 10.96 21.36
CA SER A 230 -14.13 11.74 22.38
C SER A 230 -15.04 12.71 23.13
N ALA A 231 -15.99 13.36 22.44
CA ALA A 231 -16.94 14.28 23.09
C ALA A 231 -17.83 13.55 24.12
N GLY A 232 -18.43 12.44 23.71
CA GLY A 232 -19.27 11.61 24.58
C GLY A 232 -18.48 11.04 25.75
N ALA A 233 -17.30 10.48 25.48
CA ALA A 233 -16.44 9.93 26.52
C ALA A 233 -15.99 10.98 27.54
N PHE A 234 -15.72 12.22 27.10
CA PHE A 234 -15.34 13.32 27.97
C PHE A 234 -16.47 13.71 28.93
N VAL A 235 -17.69 13.88 28.43
CA VAL A 235 -18.85 14.22 29.27
C VAL A 235 -19.15 13.09 30.26
N ILE A 236 -19.15 11.84 29.80
CA ILE A 236 -19.37 10.67 30.67
C ILE A 236 -18.26 10.58 31.73
N ALA A 237 -16.99 10.81 31.37
CA ALA A 237 -15.90 10.82 32.33
C ALA A 237 -16.08 11.90 33.41
N LEU A 238 -16.48 13.12 33.05
CA LEU A 238 -16.76 14.19 34.02
C LEU A 238 -17.89 13.80 34.99
N LEU A 239 -18.96 13.17 34.47
CA LEU A 239 -20.06 12.66 35.29
C LEU A 239 -19.58 11.55 36.24
N VAL A 240 -18.81 10.58 35.73
CA VAL A 240 -18.26 9.49 36.55
C VAL A 240 -17.27 10.01 37.60
N MET A 241 -16.49 11.04 37.29
CA MET A 241 -15.60 11.69 38.25
C MET A 241 -16.37 12.37 39.40
N SER A 242 -17.62 12.80 39.19
CA SER A 242 -18.47 13.37 40.25
C SER A 242 -18.89 12.32 41.30
N ILE A 243 -19.07 11.06 40.87
CA ILE A 243 -19.45 9.92 41.72
C ILE A 243 -18.26 9.05 42.12
N SER A 244 -17.04 9.39 41.69
CA SER A 244 -15.81 8.62 41.92
C SER A 244 -15.48 8.39 43.40
N ARG A 245 -16.07 9.15 44.33
CA ARG A 245 -15.91 8.92 45.78
C ARG A 245 -16.76 7.75 46.29
N GLN A 246 -17.83 7.38 45.59
CA GLN A 246 -18.69 6.26 45.97
C GLN A 246 -18.14 4.97 45.37
N ARG A 247 -17.55 4.11 46.22
CA ARG A 247 -16.82 2.92 45.77
C ARG A 247 -17.67 1.98 44.93
N LEU A 248 -18.92 1.72 45.33
CA LEU A 248 -19.80 0.80 44.62
C LEU A 248 -20.21 1.34 43.25
N LEU A 249 -20.68 2.60 43.18
CA LEU A 249 -21.06 3.22 41.89
C LEU A 249 -19.87 3.32 40.93
N PHE A 250 -18.69 3.66 41.44
CA PHE A 250 -17.49 3.71 40.61
C PHE A 250 -17.05 2.33 40.12
N LEU A 251 -17.17 1.28 40.95
CA LEU A 251 -16.93 -0.09 40.51
C LEU A 251 -17.89 -0.49 39.37
N CYS A 252 -19.17 -0.16 39.49
CA CYS A 252 -20.14 -0.41 38.41
C CYS A 252 -19.75 0.34 37.13
N ALA A 253 -19.34 1.61 37.24
CA ALA A 253 -18.86 2.38 36.09
C ALA A 253 -17.58 1.78 35.47
N ALA A 254 -16.63 1.32 36.30
CA ALA A 254 -15.40 0.67 35.87
C ALA A 254 -15.68 -0.67 35.16
N LEU A 255 -16.62 -1.46 35.67
CA LEU A 255 -17.07 -2.69 35.01
C LEU A 255 -17.77 -2.36 33.69
N ALA A 256 -18.65 -1.36 33.66
CA ALA A 256 -19.37 -0.97 32.44
C ALA A 256 -18.41 -0.53 31.32
N VAL A 257 -17.43 0.33 31.62
CA VAL A 257 -16.47 0.81 30.62
C VAL A 257 -15.58 -0.32 30.09
N VAL A 258 -15.18 -1.27 30.93
CA VAL A 258 -14.31 -2.37 30.51
C VAL A 258 -15.10 -3.44 29.75
N LEU A 259 -16.25 -3.86 30.27
CA LEU A 259 -17.07 -4.92 29.66
C LEU A 259 -17.77 -4.43 28.40
N GLY A 260 -18.08 -3.14 28.27
CA GLY A 260 -18.66 -2.58 27.04
C GLY A 260 -17.74 -2.73 25.83
N ALA A 261 -16.41 -2.65 26.01
CA ALA A 261 -15.45 -2.86 24.93
C ALA A 261 -15.48 -4.30 24.38
N LEU A 262 -15.88 -5.27 25.21
CA LEU A 262 -16.07 -6.67 24.82
C LEU A 262 -17.49 -6.91 24.26
N ALA A 263 -18.50 -6.36 24.93
CA ALA A 263 -19.90 -6.57 24.59
C ALA A 263 -20.26 -6.05 23.20
N LEU A 264 -19.66 -4.94 22.77
CA LEU A 264 -19.92 -4.33 21.47
C LEU A 264 -19.50 -5.24 20.28
N PRO A 265 -18.24 -5.73 20.18
CA PRO A 265 -17.86 -6.72 19.18
C PRO A 265 -18.69 -8.02 19.23
N LEU A 266 -18.98 -8.53 20.44
CA LEU A 266 -19.80 -9.73 20.59
C LEU A 266 -21.23 -9.50 20.08
N TYR A 267 -21.79 -8.31 20.31
CA TYR A 267 -23.08 -7.93 19.74
C TYR A 267 -23.01 -7.80 18.22
N GLY A 268 -21.89 -7.35 17.63
CA GLY A 268 -21.73 -7.37 16.17
C GLY A 268 -21.73 -8.79 15.56
N VAL A 269 -21.20 -9.77 16.29
CA VAL A 269 -21.14 -11.17 15.83
C VAL A 269 -22.45 -11.93 16.06
N PHE A 270 -23.04 -11.79 17.25
CA PHE A 270 -24.21 -12.58 17.67
C PHE A 270 -25.53 -11.81 17.59
N GLY A 271 -25.46 -10.48 17.59
CA GLY A 271 -26.62 -9.62 17.38
C GLY A 271 -27.02 -9.64 15.91
N HIS A 272 -28.30 -9.85 15.65
CA HIS A 272 -28.84 -9.83 14.29
C HIS A 272 -29.03 -8.37 13.85
N VAL A 273 -27.93 -7.70 13.51
CA VAL A 273 -27.94 -6.32 13.01
C VAL A 273 -28.20 -6.36 11.50
N ASP A 274 -29.27 -5.71 11.05
CA ASP A 274 -29.66 -5.72 9.63
C ASP A 274 -28.54 -5.14 8.75
N PRO A 275 -27.97 -5.91 7.79
CA PRO A 275 -26.92 -5.44 6.90
C PRO A 275 -27.34 -4.23 6.05
N TYR A 276 -28.63 -4.09 5.74
CA TYR A 276 -29.14 -2.95 4.95
C TYR A 276 -29.08 -1.63 5.72
N LEU A 277 -29.13 -1.65 7.06
CA LEU A 277 -28.94 -0.45 7.87
C LEU A 277 -27.54 0.15 7.66
N ALA A 278 -26.49 -0.64 7.42
CA ALA A 278 -25.15 -0.12 7.13
C ALA A 278 -25.13 0.65 5.79
N SER A 279 -25.81 0.13 4.77
CA SER A 279 -25.91 0.75 3.44
C SER A 279 -26.82 1.98 3.39
N ALA A 280 -27.91 1.98 4.18
CA ALA A 280 -28.90 3.06 4.20
C ALA A 280 -28.51 4.23 5.13
N THR A 281 -27.54 4.05 6.03
CA THR A 281 -27.15 5.05 7.05
C THR A 281 -25.84 5.77 6.76
N GLY A 282 -25.30 5.67 5.53
CA GLY A 282 -24.08 6.37 5.11
C GLY A 282 -24.07 7.86 5.46
N ASP A 283 -25.25 8.50 5.49
CA ASP A 283 -25.43 9.93 5.81
C ASP A 283 -25.91 10.24 7.24
N ASN A 284 -26.09 9.24 8.12
CA ASN A 284 -26.68 9.41 9.46
C ASN A 284 -25.64 9.43 10.60
N LEU A 285 -26.04 9.96 11.77
CA LEU A 285 -25.17 10.12 12.95
C LEU A 285 -24.55 8.80 13.46
N MET A 286 -25.22 7.66 13.21
CA MET A 286 -24.87 6.31 13.70
C MET A 286 -24.21 5.40 12.66
N GLY A 287 -24.07 5.82 11.38
CA GLY A 287 -23.61 4.93 10.30
C GLY A 287 -22.24 4.28 10.59
N SER A 288 -21.30 5.04 11.14
CA SER A 288 -19.96 4.53 11.49
C SER A 288 -19.98 3.49 12.65
N MET A 289 -20.99 3.51 13.52
CA MET A 289 -21.15 2.46 14.55
C MET A 289 -21.78 1.19 13.94
N VAL A 290 -22.78 1.36 13.07
CA VAL A 290 -23.43 0.23 12.38
C VAL A 290 -22.42 -0.50 11.49
N ASP A 291 -21.58 0.23 10.76
CA ASP A 291 -20.52 -0.37 9.94
C ASP A 291 -19.50 -1.17 10.77
N ARG A 292 -19.18 -0.72 11.98
CA ARG A 292 -18.32 -1.50 12.91
C ARG A 292 -18.97 -2.81 13.35
N LEU A 293 -20.27 -2.76 13.66
CA LEU A 293 -21.04 -3.90 14.11
C LEU A 293 -21.29 -4.94 13.01
N VAL A 294 -21.50 -4.50 11.77
CA VAL A 294 -21.85 -5.39 10.65
C VAL A 294 -20.60 -5.87 9.91
N ASN A 295 -19.65 -4.98 9.64
CA ASN A 295 -18.51 -5.25 8.76
C ASN A 295 -17.19 -5.35 9.53
N THR A 296 -16.80 -4.30 10.26
CA THR A 296 -15.41 -4.20 10.77
C THR A 296 -15.08 -5.28 11.80
N TRP A 297 -15.81 -5.36 12.91
CA TRP A 297 -15.49 -6.28 14.00
C TRP A 297 -15.76 -7.75 13.64
N PRO A 298 -16.90 -8.10 13.01
CA PRO A 298 -17.12 -9.49 12.59
C PRO A 298 -16.09 -10.00 11.59
N ASN A 299 -15.65 -9.18 10.61
CA ASN A 299 -14.66 -9.61 9.63
C ASN A 299 -13.27 -9.81 10.26
N LEU A 300 -12.86 -8.93 11.19
CA LEU A 300 -11.63 -9.11 11.95
C LEU A 300 -11.67 -10.40 12.80
N ILE A 301 -12.79 -10.68 13.45
CA ILE A 301 -12.97 -11.92 14.23
C ILE A 301 -12.94 -13.16 13.33
N LYS A 302 -13.59 -13.12 12.16
CA LYS A 302 -13.55 -14.21 11.16
C LYS A 302 -12.13 -14.50 10.68
N VAL A 303 -11.29 -13.47 10.46
CA VAL A 303 -9.89 -13.67 10.04
C VAL A 303 -9.06 -14.31 11.15
N MET A 304 -9.25 -13.87 12.39
CA MET A 304 -8.61 -14.49 13.56
C MET A 304 -9.05 -15.94 13.76
N ASP A 305 -10.32 -16.26 13.50
CA ASP A 305 -10.88 -17.63 13.55
C ASP A 305 -10.34 -18.51 12.43
N TYR A 306 -10.45 -18.04 11.19
CA TYR A 306 -10.01 -18.76 9.99
C TYR A 306 -8.54 -19.18 10.06
N ASN A 307 -7.68 -18.34 10.62
CA ASN A 307 -6.25 -18.63 10.78
C ASN A 307 -5.90 -19.39 12.08
N GLY A 308 -6.88 -19.73 12.91
CA GLY A 308 -6.66 -20.44 14.17
C GLY A 308 -6.00 -19.62 15.28
N TRP A 309 -6.08 -18.29 15.21
CA TRP A 309 -5.38 -17.36 16.09
C TRP A 309 -6.20 -16.85 17.27
N ILE A 310 -7.44 -17.34 17.44
CA ILE A 310 -8.35 -16.92 18.53
C ILE A 310 -7.69 -17.00 19.92
N TYR A 311 -6.91 -18.06 20.15
CA TYR A 311 -6.31 -18.32 21.46
C TYR A 311 -4.95 -17.66 21.64
N SER A 312 -4.07 -17.75 20.65
CA SER A 312 -2.70 -17.23 20.71
C SER A 312 -2.58 -15.75 20.40
N GLY A 313 -3.51 -15.20 19.63
CA GLY A 313 -3.33 -13.93 18.94
C GLY A 313 -2.59 -14.10 17.60
N ALA A 314 -2.71 -13.10 16.74
CA ALA A 314 -1.91 -12.95 15.53
C ALA A 314 -0.46 -12.55 15.86
N GLY A 315 -0.24 -11.73 16.89
CA GLY A 315 1.10 -11.37 17.36
C GLY A 315 1.49 -9.91 17.07
N LEU A 316 2.58 -9.46 17.69
CA LEU A 316 3.10 -8.11 17.53
C LEU A 316 3.64 -7.90 16.12
N GLY A 317 3.18 -6.83 15.48
CA GLY A 317 3.46 -6.53 14.07
C GLY A 317 2.39 -7.04 13.09
N MET A 318 1.41 -7.81 13.56
CA MET A 318 0.35 -8.39 12.71
C MET A 318 -0.94 -7.59 12.68
N THR A 319 -1.07 -6.50 13.45
CA THR A 319 -2.29 -5.68 13.49
C THR A 319 -1.95 -4.19 13.56
N GLY A 320 -2.90 -3.35 13.16
CA GLY A 320 -2.81 -1.90 13.31
C GLY A 320 -1.82 -1.22 12.37
N SER A 321 -1.24 -0.09 12.78
CA SER A 321 -0.25 0.65 11.96
C SER A 321 1.00 -0.14 11.64
N ALA A 322 1.37 -1.13 12.48
CA ALA A 322 2.50 -2.00 12.19
C ALA A 322 2.22 -2.90 10.98
N TYR A 323 1.02 -3.50 10.94
CA TYR A 323 0.57 -4.22 9.77
C TYR A 323 0.36 -3.29 8.56
N ALA A 324 -0.25 -2.11 8.75
CA ALA A 324 -0.50 -1.18 7.65
C ALA A 324 0.79 -0.67 6.98
N ALA A 325 1.89 -0.57 7.73
CA ALA A 325 3.21 -0.21 7.21
C ALA A 325 3.94 -1.39 6.54
N PHE A 326 3.64 -2.63 6.98
CA PHE A 326 4.28 -3.86 6.51
C PHE A 326 3.20 -4.96 6.31
N PRO A 327 2.36 -4.83 5.26
CA PRO A 327 1.18 -5.68 5.09
C PRO A 327 1.57 -7.12 4.72
N ILE A 328 0.76 -8.06 5.20
CA ILE A 328 0.92 -9.50 4.95
C ILE A 328 -0.35 -10.01 4.32
N PHE A 329 -0.20 -10.64 3.17
CA PHE A 329 -1.30 -11.10 2.35
C PHE A 329 -2.25 -12.07 3.08
N GLY A 330 -3.55 -11.92 2.87
CA GLY A 330 -4.60 -12.82 3.35
C GLY A 330 -5.14 -12.52 4.76
N VAL A 331 -4.62 -11.49 5.43
CA VAL A 331 -5.05 -11.04 6.77
C VAL A 331 -5.21 -9.52 6.88
N GLU A 332 -5.60 -8.87 5.78
CA GLU A 332 -5.71 -7.42 5.60
C GLU A 332 -6.66 -6.75 6.58
N GLN A 333 -7.68 -7.48 7.05
CA GLN A 333 -8.63 -6.99 8.04
C GLN A 333 -7.96 -6.73 9.40
N LEU A 334 -6.77 -7.27 9.67
CA LEU A 334 -5.99 -6.96 10.87
C LEU A 334 -5.38 -5.55 10.85
N ALA A 335 -5.37 -4.86 9.69
CA ALA A 335 -4.94 -3.47 9.59
C ALA A 335 -5.81 -2.51 10.41
N VAL A 336 -7.09 -2.84 10.60
CA VAL A 336 -8.08 -1.96 11.24
C VAL A 336 -8.75 -2.67 12.41
N ALA A 337 -8.14 -2.55 13.59
CA ALA A 337 -8.70 -2.98 14.87
C ALA A 337 -9.22 -1.76 15.65
N ASP A 338 -10.30 -1.15 15.12
CA ASP A 338 -10.99 0.04 15.64
C ASP A 338 -11.77 -0.22 16.97
N ASN A 339 -11.16 -0.99 17.87
CA ASN A 339 -11.59 -1.31 19.23
C ASN A 339 -10.36 -1.80 20.01
N SER A 340 -10.04 -1.16 21.12
CA SER A 340 -8.79 -1.40 21.87
C SER A 340 -8.71 -2.79 22.52
N LEU A 341 -9.85 -3.42 22.83
CA LEU A 341 -9.88 -4.79 23.34
C LEU A 341 -9.60 -5.79 22.22
N LEU A 342 -10.26 -5.64 21.06
CA LEU A 342 -9.98 -6.47 19.89
C LEU A 342 -8.54 -6.31 19.44
N TYR A 343 -7.99 -5.10 19.50
CA TYR A 343 -6.60 -4.82 19.22
C TYR A 343 -5.66 -5.63 20.13
N LEU A 344 -5.86 -5.60 21.45
CA LEU A 344 -5.06 -6.42 22.38
C LEU A 344 -5.27 -7.92 22.17
N TRP A 345 -6.47 -8.35 21.80
CA TRP A 345 -6.76 -9.73 21.46
C TRP A 345 -6.03 -10.17 20.18
N CYS A 346 -5.94 -9.33 19.16
CA CYS A 346 -5.10 -9.60 17.98
C CYS A 346 -3.62 -9.74 18.35
N LEU A 347 -3.11 -8.96 19.31
CA LEU A 347 -1.72 -9.05 19.74
C LEU A 347 -1.39 -10.28 20.58
N PHE A 348 -2.26 -10.64 21.53
CA PHE A 348 -1.94 -11.58 22.61
C PHE A 348 -2.98 -12.69 22.82
N GLY A 349 -3.98 -12.78 21.94
CA GLY A 349 -5.08 -13.73 22.06
C GLY A 349 -5.84 -13.55 23.37
N VAL A 350 -6.21 -14.67 24.01
CA VAL A 350 -6.96 -14.65 25.29
C VAL A 350 -6.22 -13.90 26.40
N MET A 351 -4.89 -13.89 26.37
CA MET A 351 -4.09 -13.11 27.33
C MET A 351 -4.32 -11.61 27.15
N GLY A 352 -4.55 -11.14 25.91
CA GLY A 352 -4.88 -9.76 25.61
C GLY A 352 -6.21 -9.31 26.23
N VAL A 353 -7.23 -10.18 26.20
CA VAL A 353 -8.50 -9.95 26.91
C VAL A 353 -8.26 -9.85 28.42
N GLY A 354 -7.47 -10.75 28.97
CA GLY A 354 -7.07 -10.70 30.39
C GLY A 354 -6.36 -9.40 30.77
N LEU A 355 -5.44 -8.91 29.92
CA LEU A 355 -4.77 -7.63 30.11
C LEU A 355 -5.75 -6.46 30.09
N TYR A 356 -6.73 -6.46 29.19
CA TYR A 356 -7.76 -5.42 29.14
C TYR A 356 -8.64 -5.44 30.40
N LEU A 357 -9.01 -6.64 30.90
CA LEU A 357 -9.78 -6.79 32.14
C LEU A 357 -9.03 -6.28 33.38
N MET A 358 -7.69 -6.26 33.37
CA MET A 358 -6.87 -5.64 34.43
C MET A 358 -7.06 -4.11 34.53
N ALA A 359 -7.75 -3.47 33.58
CA ALA A 359 -8.15 -2.08 33.71
C ALA A 359 -9.09 -1.83 34.90
N VAL A 360 -9.95 -2.80 35.26
CA VAL A 360 -10.84 -2.66 36.43
C VAL A 360 -10.04 -2.54 37.74
N PRO A 361 -9.16 -3.50 38.12
CA PRO A 361 -8.36 -3.36 39.32
C PRO A 361 -7.41 -2.15 39.25
N MET A 362 -6.91 -1.76 38.07
CA MET A 362 -6.14 -0.53 37.89
C MET A 362 -6.95 0.72 38.28
N LEU A 363 -8.17 0.89 37.73
CA LEU A 363 -9.05 2.02 38.04
C LEU A 363 -9.43 2.04 39.53
N MET A 364 -9.76 0.88 40.11
CA MET A 364 -10.09 0.77 41.54
C MET A 364 -8.90 1.13 42.44
N ARG A 365 -7.66 0.78 42.04
CA ARG A 365 -6.46 1.18 42.78
C ARG A 365 -6.21 2.68 42.66
N LEU A 366 -6.34 3.26 41.47
CA LEU A 366 -6.20 4.71 41.26
C LEU A 366 -7.23 5.52 42.04
N GLN A 367 -8.47 5.02 42.14
CA GLN A 367 -9.54 5.62 42.93
C GLN A 367 -9.16 5.78 44.42
N LEU A 368 -8.39 4.83 44.97
CA LEU A 368 -7.95 4.87 46.37
C LEU A 368 -6.79 5.84 46.61
N GLN A 369 -6.09 6.26 45.56
CA GLN A 369 -4.93 7.12 45.69
C GLN A 369 -5.31 8.59 45.91
N ARG A 370 -4.50 9.26 46.73
CA ARG A 370 -4.68 10.68 47.04
C ARG A 370 -3.76 11.53 46.14
N GLY A 371 -4.23 12.73 45.82
CA GLY A 371 -3.49 13.72 45.02
C GLY A 371 -4.25 14.15 43.77
N PRO A 372 -4.05 15.39 43.29
CA PRO A 372 -4.64 15.86 42.04
C PRO A 372 -4.17 15.01 40.84
N GLU A 373 -2.91 14.58 40.82
CA GLU A 373 -2.32 13.80 39.73
C GLU A 373 -3.00 12.41 39.61
N ALA A 374 -3.26 11.75 40.74
CA ALA A 374 -3.97 10.46 40.76
C ALA A 374 -5.41 10.60 40.26
N ARG A 375 -6.11 11.70 40.61
CA ARG A 375 -7.46 11.97 40.09
C ARG A 375 -7.45 12.29 38.60
N ALA A 376 -6.46 13.05 38.12
CA ALA A 376 -6.27 13.29 36.69
C ALA A 376 -6.10 11.96 35.95
N LEU A 377 -5.17 11.11 36.39
CA LEU A 377 -4.91 9.81 35.77
C LEU A 377 -6.12 8.88 35.82
N LEU A 378 -6.91 8.90 36.90
CA LEU A 378 -8.17 8.16 36.99
C LEU A 378 -9.18 8.59 35.93
N GLY A 379 -9.43 9.90 35.82
CA GLY A 379 -10.37 10.45 34.85
C GLY A 379 -9.90 10.24 33.41
N ILE A 380 -8.60 10.44 33.15
CA ILE A 380 -7.98 10.21 31.84
C ILE A 380 -8.06 8.74 31.46
N ALA A 381 -7.65 7.82 32.33
CA ALA A 381 -7.70 6.38 32.05
C ALA A 381 -9.13 5.91 31.79
N PHE A 382 -10.10 6.36 32.58
CA PHE A 382 -11.52 6.05 32.35
C PHE A 382 -11.99 6.54 30.98
N CYS A 383 -11.66 7.80 30.64
CA CYS A 383 -12.06 8.39 29.36
C CYS A 383 -11.39 7.70 28.17
N VAL A 384 -10.09 7.39 28.26
CA VAL A 384 -9.33 6.68 27.22
C VAL A 384 -9.88 5.27 26.98
N LEU A 385 -10.23 4.53 28.03
CA LEU A 385 -10.88 3.21 27.91
C LEU A 385 -12.24 3.30 27.22
N LEU A 386 -13.01 4.36 27.47
CA LEU A 386 -14.31 4.59 26.85
C LEU A 386 -14.18 5.00 25.37
N ILE A 387 -13.19 5.83 25.02
CA ILE A 387 -12.83 6.11 23.62
C ILE A 387 -12.41 4.80 22.91
N GLY A 388 -11.72 3.93 23.63
CA GLY A 388 -11.26 2.61 23.21
C GLY A 388 -12.35 1.66 22.70
N TRP A 389 -13.63 1.95 22.94
CA TRP A 389 -14.74 1.18 22.38
C TRP A 389 -14.82 1.26 20.85
N THR A 390 -14.40 2.37 20.27
CA THR A 390 -14.57 2.68 18.82
C THR A 390 -13.28 3.12 18.15
N SER A 391 -12.16 3.05 18.87
CA SER A 391 -10.85 3.45 18.36
C SER A 391 -9.78 2.62 19.04
N ASP A 392 -8.69 2.37 18.32
CA ASP A 392 -7.45 1.97 18.97
C ASP A 392 -6.86 3.23 19.64
N VAL A 393 -6.73 3.20 20.97
CA VAL A 393 -6.06 4.26 21.73
C VAL A 393 -4.60 3.92 22.04
N LEU A 394 -4.17 2.70 21.76
CA LEU A 394 -2.84 2.18 22.12
C LEU A 394 -1.75 2.61 21.14
N GLU A 395 -2.12 2.92 19.90
CA GLU A 395 -1.21 3.52 18.92
C GLU A 395 -1.14 5.05 19.03
N SER A 396 -2.13 5.65 19.69
CA SER A 396 -2.19 7.08 19.92
C SER A 396 -1.24 7.48 21.05
N GLN A 397 -0.19 8.23 20.70
CA GLN A 397 0.96 8.48 21.57
C GLN A 397 0.62 9.12 22.92
N VAL A 398 -0.22 10.16 22.93
CA VAL A 398 -0.60 10.87 24.15
C VAL A 398 -1.53 10.02 25.04
N PRO A 399 -2.61 9.41 24.53
CA PRO A 399 -3.38 8.41 25.29
C PRO A 399 -2.52 7.28 25.87
N SER A 400 -1.66 6.66 25.07
CA SER A 400 -0.78 5.57 25.48
C SER A 400 0.19 5.98 26.59
N LEU A 401 0.81 7.16 26.46
CA LEU A 401 1.66 7.73 27.50
C LEU A 401 0.91 7.85 28.84
N PHE A 402 -0.27 8.48 28.83
CA PHE A 402 -1.04 8.72 30.06
C PHE A 402 -1.64 7.44 30.63
N LEU A 403 -1.99 6.47 29.79
CA LEU A 403 -2.37 5.13 30.25
C LEU A 403 -1.19 4.43 30.92
N GLY A 404 0.02 4.54 30.37
CA GLY A 404 1.27 4.10 30.99
C GLY A 404 1.49 4.73 32.37
N LEU A 405 1.34 6.06 32.48
CA LEU A 405 1.42 6.79 33.75
C LEU A 405 0.38 6.29 34.76
N ALA A 406 -0.86 6.06 34.32
CA ALA A 406 -1.93 5.54 35.16
C ALA A 406 -1.61 4.13 35.68
N ILE A 407 -1.13 3.23 34.83
CA ILE A 407 -0.71 1.87 35.23
C ILE A 407 0.46 1.94 36.23
N GLY A 408 1.52 2.69 35.90
CA GLY A 408 2.70 2.82 36.77
C GLY A 408 2.40 3.47 38.12
N ARG A 409 1.37 4.32 38.18
CA ARG A 409 0.84 4.86 39.42
C ARG A 409 0.01 3.82 40.19
N ALA A 410 -0.88 3.08 39.51
CA ALA A 410 -1.75 2.06 40.11
C ALA A 410 -1.00 0.86 40.70
N LEU A 411 0.19 0.53 40.18
CA LEU A 411 1.03 -0.56 40.67
C LEU A 411 1.72 -0.27 42.02
N ARG A 412 1.70 0.99 42.49
CA ARG A 412 2.28 1.37 43.79
C ARG A 412 1.26 1.20 44.93
N LEU A 413 1.73 0.82 46.11
CA LEU A 413 0.85 0.71 47.28
C LEU A 413 0.37 2.11 47.73
N PRO A 414 -0.87 2.24 48.24
CA PRO A 414 -1.37 3.51 48.75
C PRO A 414 -0.46 4.06 49.87
N GLY A 415 0.23 5.18 49.61
CA GLY A 415 1.10 5.84 50.60
C GLY A 415 2.61 5.58 50.44
N GLU A 416 3.01 4.77 49.46
CA GLU A 416 4.42 4.53 49.16
C GLU A 416 5.05 5.77 48.49
N PRO A 417 6.11 6.38 49.08
CA PRO A 417 6.78 7.53 48.48
C PRO A 417 7.51 7.13 47.19
N ALA A 418 7.60 8.06 46.22
CA ALA A 418 8.34 7.81 45.00
C ALA A 418 9.81 7.45 45.33
N PRO A 419 10.37 6.38 44.75
CA PRO A 419 11.73 5.95 45.08
C PRO A 419 12.75 7.03 44.71
N GLN A 420 13.53 7.49 45.71
CA GLN A 420 14.60 8.46 45.49
C GLN A 420 15.66 7.88 44.55
N PRO A 421 16.13 8.63 43.53
CA PRO A 421 17.16 8.13 42.64
C PRO A 421 18.48 7.95 43.41
N ALA A 422 19.00 6.72 43.44
CA ALA A 422 20.35 6.48 43.93
C ALA A 422 21.36 7.15 42.97
N PRO A 423 22.25 8.04 43.46
CA PRO A 423 23.31 8.60 42.64
C PRO A 423 24.35 7.51 42.40
N ARG A 424 24.30 6.85 41.25
CA ARG A 424 25.40 5.99 40.81
C ARG A 424 25.99 6.55 39.52
N THR A 425 27.17 7.13 39.70
CA THR A 425 28.11 7.56 38.68
C THR A 425 28.45 6.38 37.76
N LEU A 426 28.27 6.55 36.45
CA LEU A 426 28.72 5.55 35.47
C LEU A 426 30.15 5.90 35.05
N ARG A 427 31.11 4.99 35.29
CA ARG A 427 32.38 4.96 34.55
C ARG A 427 32.13 4.20 33.25
N LEU A 428 32.10 4.92 32.13
CA LEU A 428 32.11 4.31 30.79
C LEU A 428 33.50 3.71 30.53
N GLN A 429 33.63 2.39 30.61
CA GLN A 429 34.75 1.67 30.00
C GLN A 429 34.35 1.26 28.57
N GLY A 430 35.28 1.45 27.62
CA GLY A 430 35.12 1.59 26.16
C GLY A 430 34.54 0.42 25.34
N GLY A 431 33.64 -0.42 25.87
CA GLY A 431 33.12 -1.59 25.16
C GLY A 431 31.82 -1.40 24.36
N LEU A 432 31.06 -0.32 24.55
CA LEU A 432 29.70 -0.21 24.01
C LEU A 432 29.61 0.39 22.58
N LEU A 433 30.68 1.02 22.09
CA LEU A 433 30.76 1.55 20.72
C LEU A 433 31.10 0.45 19.69
N SER A 434 31.65 -0.67 20.14
CA SER A 434 32.13 -1.76 19.27
C SER A 434 31.01 -2.73 18.84
N LEU A 435 29.87 -2.76 19.55
CA LEU A 435 28.72 -3.60 19.21
C LEU A 435 27.84 -3.00 18.10
N LEU A 436 28.01 -1.71 17.78
CA LEU A 436 27.35 -1.04 16.64
C LEU A 436 28.16 -1.17 15.33
N ALA A 437 29.42 -1.63 15.39
CA ALA A 437 30.31 -1.69 14.22
C ALA A 437 30.46 -3.09 13.59
N CYS A 438 30.08 -4.17 14.29
CA CYS A 438 30.27 -5.55 13.81
C CYS A 438 29.16 -6.10 12.87
N ALA A 439 28.16 -5.30 12.52
CA ALA A 439 27.08 -5.74 11.61
C ALA A 439 27.35 -5.47 10.11
N LEU A 440 28.56 -5.02 9.74
CA LEU A 440 28.84 -4.46 8.40
C LEU A 440 29.94 -5.15 7.59
N LEU A 441 30.57 -6.23 8.05
CA LEU A 441 31.72 -6.82 7.32
C LEU A 441 31.80 -8.34 7.52
N VAL A 442 31.17 -9.12 6.64
CA VAL A 442 31.70 -10.40 6.10
C VAL A 442 30.90 -10.74 4.85
N GLY A 443 31.56 -10.94 3.70
CA GLY A 443 30.94 -11.70 2.60
C GLY A 443 31.44 -11.44 1.19
N SER A 444 32.74 -11.31 0.97
CA SER A 444 33.32 -11.41 -0.38
C SER A 444 34.45 -12.43 -0.36
N LEU A 445 34.40 -13.43 -1.26
CA LEU A 445 35.53 -14.00 -2.03
C LEU A 445 35.16 -15.36 -2.62
N LEU A 446 35.12 -15.47 -3.95
CA LEU A 446 36.04 -16.29 -4.78
C LEU A 446 35.57 -16.34 -6.24
N GLN A 447 36.49 -16.08 -7.15
CA GLN A 447 36.36 -16.10 -8.62
C GLN A 447 36.92 -17.41 -9.22
N ALA A 448 36.45 -17.81 -10.41
CA ALA A 448 37.26 -18.42 -11.48
C ALA A 448 36.59 -18.28 -12.88
N PRO A 449 37.32 -18.28 -14.02
CA PRO A 449 36.92 -17.63 -15.28
C PRO A 449 36.84 -18.63 -16.50
N PRO A 450 36.81 -18.23 -17.81
CA PRO A 450 35.69 -18.53 -18.73
C PRO A 450 36.11 -19.24 -20.05
N ALA A 451 35.16 -19.53 -20.95
CA ALA A 451 35.46 -19.78 -22.37
C ALA A 451 34.37 -19.19 -23.31
N LEU A 452 34.83 -18.42 -24.30
CA LEU A 452 34.09 -17.61 -25.28
C LEU A 452 33.58 -18.39 -26.50
N ALA A 453 32.48 -17.93 -27.13
CA ALA A 453 32.34 -17.86 -28.59
C ALA A 453 31.26 -16.85 -29.10
N LYS A 454 31.72 -15.95 -29.99
CA LYS A 454 31.21 -14.75 -30.72
C LYS A 454 29.78 -14.69 -31.33
N GLU A 455 29.25 -13.45 -31.36
CA GLU A 455 28.12 -12.89 -32.13
C GLU A 455 28.54 -11.98 -33.33
N ALA A 456 27.57 -11.53 -34.15
CA ALA A 456 27.68 -10.64 -35.33
C ALA A 456 26.83 -9.33 -35.20
N PRO A 457 27.05 -8.24 -36.01
CA PRO A 457 26.69 -6.85 -35.65
C PRO A 457 25.38 -6.24 -36.21
N VAL A 458 24.96 -5.11 -35.60
CA VAL A 458 23.59 -4.51 -35.49
C VAL A 458 23.41 -3.19 -36.31
N GLU A 459 23.69 -3.15 -37.62
CA GLU A 459 23.75 -1.84 -38.33
C GLU A 459 22.57 -1.46 -39.25
N ASN A 460 21.51 -2.26 -39.43
CA ASN A 460 20.49 -1.95 -40.46
C ASN A 460 19.03 -2.24 -40.08
N LEU A 461 18.39 -1.44 -39.22
CA LEU A 461 16.99 -1.65 -38.86
C LEU A 461 16.20 -0.34 -38.63
N GLY A 462 15.27 0.02 -39.55
CA GLY A 462 14.30 1.13 -39.43
C GLY A 462 13.26 0.95 -38.30
N PRO A 463 12.15 1.71 -38.17
CA PRO A 463 11.26 1.57 -37.02
C PRO A 463 10.41 0.30 -37.11
N ALA A 464 10.22 -0.41 -36.00
CA ALA A 464 9.14 -1.37 -35.83
C ALA A 464 8.35 -0.92 -34.61
N GLU A 465 7.09 -0.56 -34.79
CA GLU A 465 6.23 -0.02 -33.74
C GLU A 465 5.35 -1.15 -33.19
N PHE A 466 5.49 -1.43 -31.89
CA PHE A 466 4.65 -2.38 -31.16
C PHE A 466 3.54 -1.61 -30.46
N ILE A 467 2.31 -2.08 -30.56
CA ILE A 467 1.16 -1.39 -29.94
C ILE A 467 1.11 -1.77 -28.46
N VAL A 468 1.38 -0.78 -27.59
CA VAL A 468 1.16 -0.89 -26.15
C VAL A 468 -0.24 -0.41 -25.83
N GLY A 469 -1.13 -1.35 -25.50
CA GLY A 469 -2.54 -1.09 -25.26
C GLY A 469 -3.01 -1.46 -23.86
N ALA A 470 -4.25 -1.11 -23.55
CA ALA A 470 -5.00 -1.61 -22.39
C ALA A 470 -6.44 -1.88 -22.77
N SER A 471 -7.02 -2.95 -22.24
CA SER A 471 -8.46 -3.17 -22.26
C SER A 471 -9.13 -2.18 -21.33
N THR A 472 -10.29 -1.69 -21.74
CA THR A 472 -11.02 -0.65 -21.03
C THR A 472 -12.52 -0.89 -21.15
N HIS A 473 -13.26 -0.37 -20.18
CA HIS A 473 -14.72 -0.26 -20.25
C HIS A 473 -15.16 1.21 -20.31
N GLN A 474 -14.28 2.11 -20.76
CA GLN A 474 -14.46 3.56 -20.61
C GLN A 474 -15.57 4.14 -21.50
N ASN A 475 -15.94 3.43 -22.57
CA ASN A 475 -17.07 3.81 -23.42
C ASN A 475 -18.44 3.53 -22.78
N ILE A 476 -18.53 2.63 -21.80
CA ILE A 476 -19.76 2.25 -21.08
C ILE A 476 -19.75 2.61 -19.60
N ARG A 477 -18.56 2.84 -19.01
CA ARG A 477 -18.38 3.20 -17.61
C ARG A 477 -18.70 4.68 -17.37
N ALA A 478 -19.49 4.94 -16.35
CA ALA A 478 -19.73 6.30 -15.87
C ALA A 478 -18.53 6.82 -15.05
N GLY A 479 -18.19 8.10 -15.16
CA GLY A 479 -17.16 8.72 -14.33
C GLY A 479 -16.17 9.62 -15.09
N ASN A 480 -14.98 9.81 -14.51
CA ASN A 480 -13.94 10.72 -15.00
C ASN A 480 -13.13 10.15 -16.19
N ARG A 481 -13.81 9.86 -17.30
CA ARG A 481 -13.21 9.30 -18.50
C ARG A 481 -12.00 10.09 -19.01
N ASP A 482 -12.11 11.41 -19.13
CA ASP A 482 -11.05 12.22 -19.72
C ASP A 482 -9.81 12.30 -18.80
N GLY A 483 -9.98 12.23 -17.48
CA GLY A 483 -8.88 12.09 -16.54
C GLY A 483 -8.17 10.75 -16.66
N ILE A 484 -8.93 9.66 -16.74
CA ILE A 484 -8.39 8.30 -16.90
C ILE A 484 -7.64 8.16 -18.24
N ASN A 485 -8.22 8.67 -19.33
CA ASN A 485 -7.59 8.62 -20.65
C ASN A 485 -6.26 9.39 -20.67
N ARG A 486 -6.16 10.53 -19.96
CA ARG A 486 -4.90 11.28 -19.82
C ARG A 486 -3.86 10.47 -19.05
N LEU A 487 -4.24 9.86 -17.93
CA LEU A 487 -3.33 8.98 -17.17
C LEU A 487 -2.82 7.83 -18.05
N ALA A 488 -3.70 7.18 -18.82
CA ALA A 488 -3.26 6.14 -19.73
C ALA A 488 -2.25 6.65 -20.78
N ARG A 489 -2.50 7.83 -21.35
CA ARG A 489 -1.57 8.46 -22.30
C ARG A 489 -0.21 8.74 -21.66
N GLU A 490 -0.21 9.26 -20.43
CA GLU A 490 0.98 9.54 -19.63
C GLU A 490 1.78 8.26 -19.30
N ALA A 491 1.09 7.14 -19.10
CA ALA A 491 1.72 5.83 -18.96
C ALA A 491 2.23 5.22 -20.28
N GLY A 492 2.17 5.95 -21.39
CA GLY A 492 2.64 5.47 -22.69
C GLY A 492 1.70 4.48 -23.38
N ILE A 493 0.47 4.32 -22.89
CA ILE A 493 -0.57 3.52 -23.56
C ILE A 493 -1.05 4.31 -24.78
N VAL A 494 -1.03 3.66 -25.93
CA VAL A 494 -1.36 4.28 -27.23
C VAL A 494 -2.57 3.64 -27.91
N SER A 495 -3.12 2.57 -27.34
CA SER A 495 -4.36 1.99 -27.85
C SER A 495 -5.27 1.49 -26.73
N PHE A 496 -6.57 1.72 -26.86
CA PHE A 496 -7.59 1.09 -26.03
C PHE A 496 -8.30 -0.02 -26.77
N ARG A 497 -8.76 -1.01 -26.02
CA ARG A 497 -9.67 -2.06 -26.47
C ARG A 497 -10.96 -1.92 -25.68
N ASP A 498 -12.03 -1.49 -26.34
CA ASP A 498 -13.34 -1.19 -25.74
C ASP A 498 -14.42 -2.10 -26.34
N ASP A 499 -15.47 -2.32 -25.55
CA ASP A 499 -16.62 -3.15 -25.93
C ASP A 499 -17.57 -2.46 -26.91
N ALA A 500 -17.90 -3.09 -28.03
CA ALA A 500 -19.04 -2.68 -28.86
C ALA A 500 -20.17 -3.71 -28.76
N TYR A 501 -21.00 -3.58 -27.72
CA TYR A 501 -22.12 -4.49 -27.48
C TYR A 501 -23.25 -4.33 -28.50
N TRP A 502 -23.57 -5.42 -29.21
CA TRP A 502 -24.67 -5.46 -30.17
C TRP A 502 -26.03 -5.14 -29.53
N SER A 503 -26.33 -5.73 -28.37
CA SER A 503 -27.55 -5.47 -27.59
C SER A 503 -27.75 -4.00 -27.21
N SER A 504 -26.65 -3.27 -27.01
CA SER A 504 -26.69 -1.85 -26.66
C SER A 504 -26.97 -0.95 -27.87
N VAL A 505 -26.59 -1.40 -29.07
CA VAL A 505 -26.80 -0.67 -30.33
C VAL A 505 -28.17 -0.96 -30.94
N GLU A 506 -28.66 -2.19 -30.83
CA GLU A 506 -29.99 -2.60 -31.28
C GLU A 506 -30.90 -2.87 -30.06
N ARG A 507 -31.36 -1.79 -29.41
CA ARG A 507 -32.27 -1.88 -28.25
C ARG A 507 -33.71 -2.22 -28.66
N GLU A 508 -34.06 -1.88 -29.89
CA GLU A 508 -35.31 -2.26 -30.55
C GLU A 508 -34.96 -2.97 -31.87
N ARG A 509 -35.65 -4.08 -32.17
CA ARG A 509 -35.35 -4.90 -33.35
C ARG A 509 -35.37 -4.06 -34.63
N GLY A 510 -34.28 -4.10 -35.38
CA GLY A 510 -34.09 -3.36 -36.62
C GLY A 510 -33.83 -1.85 -36.46
N LYS A 511 -33.82 -1.30 -35.24
CA LYS A 511 -33.52 0.11 -34.98
C LYS A 511 -32.17 0.24 -34.27
N LEU A 512 -31.19 0.75 -35.02
CA LEU A 512 -29.81 0.87 -34.58
C LEU A 512 -29.51 2.29 -34.10
N SER A 513 -28.89 2.40 -32.93
CA SER A 513 -28.46 3.68 -32.36
C SER A 513 -27.19 3.51 -31.54
N ILE A 514 -26.24 4.42 -31.68
CA ILE A 514 -25.01 4.43 -30.87
C ILE A 514 -25.17 5.44 -29.73
N ASP A 515 -24.82 5.01 -28.52
CA ASP A 515 -24.84 5.86 -27.33
C ASP A 515 -23.90 7.07 -27.48
N ALA A 516 -24.28 8.21 -26.90
CA ALA A 516 -23.46 9.41 -26.90
C ALA A 516 -22.12 9.19 -26.18
N ALA A 517 -22.08 8.30 -25.18
CA ALA A 517 -20.87 7.98 -24.42
C ALA A 517 -19.75 7.42 -25.31
N TRP A 518 -20.08 6.54 -26.28
CA TRP A 518 -19.11 5.94 -27.20
C TRP A 518 -18.48 6.99 -28.11
N ARG A 519 -19.31 7.88 -28.69
CA ARG A 519 -18.80 8.99 -29.52
C ARG A 519 -17.90 9.92 -28.72
N ALA A 520 -18.24 10.15 -27.46
CA ALA A 520 -17.48 11.02 -26.60
C ALA A 520 -16.14 10.37 -26.16
N GLN A 521 -16.12 9.04 -25.95
CA GLN A 521 -14.89 8.28 -25.71
C GLN A 521 -13.95 8.34 -26.92
N LEU A 522 -14.44 8.04 -28.13
CA LEU A 522 -13.62 8.12 -29.35
C LEU A 522 -13.07 9.52 -29.64
N ARG A 523 -13.84 10.58 -29.32
CA ARG A 523 -13.31 11.95 -29.39
C ARG A 523 -12.17 12.18 -28.39
N SER A 524 -12.31 11.68 -27.17
CA SER A 524 -11.31 11.80 -26.11
C SER A 524 -10.02 11.07 -26.47
N THR A 525 -10.10 9.78 -26.84
CA THR A 525 -8.93 8.98 -27.24
C THR A 525 -8.20 9.59 -28.43
N ARG A 526 -8.95 10.01 -29.48
CA ARG A 526 -8.37 10.67 -30.65
C ARG A 526 -7.65 11.99 -30.29
N SER A 527 -8.20 12.79 -29.38
CA SER A 527 -7.55 14.03 -28.94
C SER A 527 -6.22 13.81 -28.22
N LEU A 528 -6.04 12.62 -27.65
CA LEU A 528 -4.81 12.20 -26.95
C LEU A 528 -3.86 11.39 -27.85
N GLY A 529 -4.26 11.11 -29.10
CA GLY A 529 -3.52 10.24 -30.00
C GLY A 529 -3.56 8.76 -29.59
N ILE A 530 -4.58 8.35 -28.84
CA ILE A 530 -4.84 6.95 -28.49
C ILE A 530 -5.74 6.34 -29.57
N SER A 531 -5.33 5.24 -30.18
CA SER A 531 -6.15 4.47 -31.11
C SER A 531 -7.17 3.58 -30.39
N THR A 532 -8.23 3.16 -31.08
CA THR A 532 -9.26 2.28 -30.51
C THR A 532 -9.38 0.99 -31.31
N LEU A 533 -9.40 -0.13 -30.61
CA LEU A 533 -9.86 -1.44 -31.05
C LEU A 533 -11.28 -1.64 -30.47
N LEU A 534 -12.25 -1.95 -31.33
CA LEU A 534 -13.62 -2.23 -30.88
C LEU A 534 -13.97 -3.71 -31.04
N ILE A 535 -14.48 -4.31 -29.96
CA ILE A 535 -14.94 -5.69 -29.93
C ILE A 535 -16.37 -5.75 -30.49
N LEU A 536 -16.55 -6.35 -31.66
CA LEU A 536 -17.86 -6.52 -32.27
C LEU A 536 -18.53 -7.77 -31.69
N GLY A 537 -19.26 -7.63 -30.57
CA GLY A 537 -19.75 -8.81 -29.86
C GLY A 537 -20.93 -8.58 -28.94
N ASN A 538 -21.06 -9.53 -28.00
CA ASN A 538 -22.22 -9.79 -27.15
C ASN A 538 -23.49 -10.17 -27.90
N GLU A 539 -24.27 -11.02 -27.25
CA GLU A 539 -25.53 -11.53 -27.77
C GLU A 539 -26.64 -10.48 -27.76
N ASN A 540 -27.70 -10.75 -28.51
CA ASN A 540 -28.83 -9.85 -28.66
C ASN A 540 -30.15 -10.59 -28.46
N GLN A 541 -31.02 -10.03 -27.62
CA GLN A 541 -32.31 -10.60 -27.22
C GLN A 541 -33.25 -10.89 -28.40
N PHE A 542 -33.12 -10.18 -29.52
CA PHE A 542 -33.96 -10.39 -30.70
C PHE A 542 -33.53 -11.58 -31.57
N TYR A 543 -32.36 -12.16 -31.27
CA TYR A 543 -31.75 -13.26 -32.02
C TYR A 543 -31.37 -14.41 -31.09
N GLY A 544 -32.17 -14.62 -30.03
CA GLY A 544 -32.08 -15.79 -29.16
C GLY A 544 -31.00 -15.71 -28.08
N ASN A 545 -30.36 -14.55 -27.86
CA ASN A 545 -29.24 -14.39 -26.93
C ASN A 545 -28.14 -15.45 -27.14
N ALA A 546 -27.81 -15.71 -28.40
CA ALA A 546 -26.82 -16.71 -28.76
C ALA A 546 -25.81 -16.14 -29.76
N LYS A 547 -24.68 -16.85 -29.89
CA LYS A 547 -23.72 -16.66 -30.97
C LYS A 547 -24.41 -16.78 -32.34
N PRO A 548 -24.15 -15.86 -33.28
CA PRO A 548 -24.83 -15.81 -34.57
C PRO A 548 -24.37 -16.96 -35.49
N ARG A 549 -25.01 -18.12 -35.37
CA ARG A 549 -24.68 -19.35 -36.10
C ARG A 549 -25.65 -19.67 -37.24
N ASP A 550 -26.91 -19.24 -37.13
CA ASP A 550 -27.91 -19.35 -38.19
C ASP A 550 -27.94 -18.10 -39.10
N ASP A 551 -28.67 -18.18 -40.22
CA ASP A 551 -28.74 -17.09 -41.20
C ASP A 551 -29.37 -15.82 -40.64
N ALA A 552 -30.44 -15.94 -39.84
CA ALA A 552 -31.18 -14.78 -39.35
C ALA A 552 -30.38 -14.01 -38.29
N SER A 553 -29.72 -14.71 -37.38
CA SER A 553 -28.83 -14.10 -36.38
C SER A 553 -27.59 -13.48 -37.01
N ARG A 554 -26.98 -14.14 -38.02
CA ARG A 554 -25.86 -13.57 -38.79
C ARG A 554 -26.25 -12.32 -39.54
N GLU A 555 -27.41 -12.30 -40.20
CA GLU A 555 -27.87 -11.11 -40.90
C GLU A 555 -28.12 -9.93 -39.94
N GLY A 556 -28.72 -10.21 -38.77
CA GLY A 556 -28.88 -9.23 -37.70
C GLY A 556 -27.55 -8.63 -37.25
N TYR A 557 -26.59 -9.50 -36.93
CA TYR A 557 -25.25 -9.10 -36.52
C TYR A 557 -24.55 -8.26 -37.60
N LEU A 558 -24.64 -8.65 -38.88
CA LEU A 558 -24.02 -7.90 -39.98
C LEU A 558 -24.68 -6.53 -40.21
N ARG A 559 -25.99 -6.37 -39.99
CA ARG A 559 -26.64 -5.04 -40.02
C ARG A 559 -26.07 -4.14 -38.92
N TYR A 560 -25.91 -4.68 -37.71
CA TYR A 560 -25.25 -3.99 -36.61
C TYR A 560 -23.81 -3.57 -36.95
N VAL A 561 -22.99 -4.51 -37.45
CA VAL A 561 -21.60 -4.25 -37.84
C VAL A 561 -21.53 -3.13 -38.89
N ARG A 562 -22.32 -3.21 -39.97
CA ARG A 562 -22.33 -2.18 -41.02
C ARG A 562 -22.67 -0.80 -40.47
N TYR A 563 -23.69 -0.73 -39.62
CA TYR A 563 -24.09 0.52 -38.99
C TYR A 563 -22.99 1.12 -38.11
N LEU A 564 -22.32 0.28 -37.30
CA LEU A 564 -21.24 0.71 -36.42
C LEU A 564 -20.03 1.20 -37.21
N VAL A 565 -19.56 0.42 -38.18
CA VAL A 565 -18.39 0.75 -39.02
C VAL A 565 -18.65 2.02 -39.81
N ARG A 566 -19.83 2.15 -40.43
CA ARG A 566 -20.22 3.39 -41.14
C ARG A 566 -20.21 4.60 -40.22
N SER A 567 -20.71 4.44 -38.99
CA SER A 567 -20.80 5.53 -38.02
C SER A 567 -19.44 6.00 -37.49
N PHE A 568 -18.44 5.11 -37.50
CA PHE A 568 -17.10 5.35 -36.97
C PHE A 568 -15.98 5.24 -38.01
N LYS A 569 -16.33 5.34 -39.29
CA LYS A 569 -15.40 5.27 -40.41
C LYS A 569 -14.19 6.17 -40.20
N GLY A 570 -12.99 5.61 -40.33
CA GLY A 570 -11.71 6.31 -40.14
C GLY A 570 -11.39 6.73 -38.70
N GLN A 571 -12.17 6.32 -37.69
CA GLN A 571 -11.94 6.67 -36.28
C GLN A 571 -11.51 5.46 -35.42
N VAL A 572 -11.73 4.24 -35.91
CA VAL A 572 -11.39 2.99 -35.20
C VAL A 572 -10.24 2.32 -35.94
N ALA A 573 -9.20 1.93 -35.20
CA ALA A 573 -8.00 1.35 -35.79
C ALA A 573 -8.17 -0.15 -36.10
N PHE A 574 -8.89 -0.87 -35.24
CA PHE A 574 -9.14 -2.30 -35.38
C PHE A 574 -10.58 -2.65 -35.00
N TYR A 575 -11.20 -3.53 -35.75
CA TYR A 575 -12.44 -4.20 -35.37
C TYR A 575 -12.13 -5.67 -35.09
N GLU A 576 -12.44 -6.12 -33.88
CA GLU A 576 -12.26 -7.52 -33.48
C GLU A 576 -13.59 -8.26 -33.59
N VAL A 577 -13.59 -9.39 -34.31
CA VAL A 577 -14.81 -10.18 -34.54
C VAL A 577 -15.08 -11.08 -33.34
N TRP A 578 -16.05 -10.69 -32.50
CA TRP A 578 -16.49 -11.40 -31.30
C TRP A 578 -15.44 -11.48 -30.17
N ASN A 579 -15.90 -11.77 -28.94
CA ASN A 579 -15.03 -12.03 -27.77
C ASN A 579 -15.13 -13.50 -27.36
N GLU A 580 -13.99 -14.19 -27.24
CA GLU A 580 -13.90 -15.54 -26.66
C GLU A 580 -14.94 -16.51 -27.21
N TRP A 581 -15.04 -16.60 -28.54
CA TRP A 581 -16.01 -17.50 -29.18
C TRP A 581 -15.85 -18.93 -28.69
N ASP A 582 -14.62 -19.37 -28.47
CA ASP A 582 -14.23 -20.71 -28.06
C ASP A 582 -14.66 -21.11 -26.62
N SER A 583 -15.05 -20.15 -25.78
CA SER A 583 -15.45 -20.39 -24.38
C SER A 583 -16.52 -21.49 -24.23
N GLU A 584 -17.52 -21.49 -25.11
CA GLU A 584 -18.61 -22.49 -25.16
C GLU A 584 -18.11 -23.87 -25.59
N ASN A 585 -17.38 -23.96 -26.71
CA ASN A 585 -16.96 -25.25 -27.27
C ASN A 585 -15.66 -25.19 -28.07
N ALA A 586 -14.54 -25.14 -27.34
CA ALA A 586 -13.21 -25.06 -27.90
C ALA A 586 -12.68 -26.35 -28.57
N THR A 587 -13.40 -27.47 -28.57
CA THR A 587 -12.96 -28.73 -29.22
C THR A 587 -13.72 -29.05 -30.51
N ASP A 588 -14.94 -28.54 -30.66
CA ASP A 588 -15.80 -28.86 -31.78
C ASP A 588 -15.35 -28.13 -33.06
N LYS A 589 -15.22 -28.90 -34.13
CA LYS A 589 -14.83 -28.40 -35.43
C LYS A 589 -15.94 -27.55 -36.05
N ASP A 590 -17.19 -28.01 -35.99
CA ASP A 590 -18.32 -27.30 -36.60
C ASP A 590 -18.51 -25.93 -35.94
N PHE A 591 -18.29 -25.87 -34.63
CA PHE A 591 -18.30 -24.62 -33.88
C PHE A 591 -17.17 -23.64 -34.28
N SER A 592 -16.00 -24.16 -34.63
CA SER A 592 -14.88 -23.37 -35.17
C SER A 592 -15.17 -22.90 -36.61
N ASP A 593 -15.82 -23.74 -37.41
CA ASP A 593 -16.23 -23.43 -38.78
C ASP A 593 -17.34 -22.36 -38.82
N ASP A 594 -18.29 -22.40 -37.88
CA ASP A 594 -19.32 -21.37 -37.72
C ASP A 594 -18.70 -20.00 -37.42
N TYR A 595 -17.70 -19.97 -36.53
CA TYR A 595 -16.93 -18.75 -36.26
C TYR A 595 -16.23 -18.23 -37.51
N LEU A 596 -15.54 -19.10 -38.27
CA LEU A 596 -14.89 -18.72 -39.52
C LEU A 596 -15.89 -18.16 -40.54
N THR A 597 -17.09 -18.72 -40.59
CA THR A 597 -18.16 -18.22 -41.47
C THR A 597 -18.58 -16.81 -41.07
N LEU A 598 -18.74 -16.54 -39.78
CA LEU A 598 -19.00 -15.20 -39.26
C LEU A 598 -17.84 -14.25 -39.56
N VAL A 599 -16.59 -14.66 -39.33
CA VAL A 599 -15.38 -13.85 -39.58
C VAL A 599 -15.31 -13.42 -41.04
N ARG A 600 -15.51 -14.32 -42.00
CA ARG A 600 -15.49 -13.98 -43.44
C ARG A 600 -16.57 -12.96 -43.79
N ALA A 601 -17.79 -13.18 -43.33
CA ALA A 601 -18.90 -12.27 -43.61
C ALA A 601 -18.70 -10.88 -42.97
N THR A 602 -18.17 -10.86 -41.75
CA THR A 602 -17.91 -9.64 -40.98
C THR A 602 -16.76 -8.84 -41.57
N ALA A 603 -15.64 -9.49 -41.90
CA ALA A 603 -14.50 -8.83 -42.55
C ALA A 603 -14.89 -8.20 -43.89
N LYS A 604 -15.70 -8.90 -44.69
CA LYS A 604 -16.26 -8.35 -45.93
C LYS A 604 -17.14 -7.12 -45.66
N ALA A 605 -18.08 -7.21 -44.72
CA ALA A 605 -18.98 -6.11 -44.39
C ALA A 605 -18.24 -4.87 -43.85
N ILE A 606 -17.21 -5.07 -43.02
CA ILE A 606 -16.36 -3.98 -42.52
C ILE A 606 -15.66 -3.28 -43.68
N ARG A 607 -14.99 -4.03 -44.57
CA ARG A 607 -14.21 -3.45 -45.68
C ARG A 607 -15.08 -2.79 -46.75
N GLU A 608 -16.35 -3.21 -46.90
CA GLU A 608 -17.32 -2.52 -47.76
C GLU A 608 -17.68 -1.12 -47.22
N GLU A 609 -17.78 -0.95 -45.90
CA GLU A 609 -18.09 0.35 -45.28
C GLU A 609 -16.84 1.21 -45.09
N ASP A 610 -15.72 0.60 -44.69
CA ASP A 610 -14.41 1.24 -44.49
C ASP A 610 -13.27 0.35 -45.06
N PRO A 611 -12.81 0.61 -46.30
CA PRO A 611 -11.77 -0.20 -46.93
C PRO A 611 -10.40 -0.18 -46.23
N GLN A 612 -10.15 0.80 -45.37
CA GLN A 612 -8.89 0.95 -44.64
C GLN A 612 -8.94 0.35 -43.23
N ALA A 613 -10.13 -0.09 -42.77
CA ALA A 613 -10.28 -0.68 -41.46
C ALA A 613 -9.54 -2.01 -41.36
N LYS A 614 -8.85 -2.21 -40.25
CA LYS A 614 -8.21 -3.49 -39.93
C LYS A 614 -9.16 -4.37 -39.15
N VAL A 615 -9.11 -5.66 -39.43
CA VAL A 615 -9.96 -6.69 -38.83
C VAL A 615 -9.08 -7.69 -38.10
N LEU A 616 -9.43 -8.01 -36.86
CA LEU A 616 -8.84 -9.10 -36.09
C LEU A 616 -9.89 -10.20 -35.89
N ALA A 617 -9.44 -11.46 -35.90
CA ALA A 617 -10.26 -12.60 -35.50
C ALA A 617 -9.53 -13.40 -34.41
N GLY A 618 -10.29 -13.97 -33.51
CA GLY A 618 -9.79 -14.74 -32.39
C GLY A 618 -10.47 -14.33 -31.10
N ALA A 619 -9.75 -13.52 -30.31
CA ALA A 619 -9.94 -13.40 -28.86
C ALA A 619 -9.94 -14.78 -28.20
N VAL A 620 -9.02 -15.67 -28.65
CA VAL A 620 -9.05 -17.08 -28.26
C VAL A 620 -8.55 -17.24 -26.83
N THR A 621 -9.35 -17.86 -25.96
CA THR A 621 -8.98 -18.09 -24.55
C THR A 621 -7.81 -19.05 -24.41
N LEU A 622 -7.20 -19.11 -23.22
CA LEU A 622 -6.21 -20.15 -22.88
C LEU A 622 -6.73 -21.56 -23.17
N LYS A 623 -8.01 -21.84 -22.88
CA LYS A 623 -8.65 -23.13 -23.16
C LYS A 623 -8.68 -23.41 -24.67
N GLY A 624 -9.10 -22.44 -25.47
CA GLY A 624 -9.12 -22.53 -26.94
C GLY A 624 -7.74 -22.76 -27.54
N ILE A 625 -6.72 -22.06 -27.02
CA ILE A 625 -5.32 -22.26 -27.44
C ILE A 625 -4.87 -23.69 -27.15
N ARG A 626 -5.16 -24.23 -25.96
CA ARG A 626 -4.77 -25.60 -25.58
C ARG A 626 -5.52 -26.67 -26.36
N GLN A 627 -6.77 -26.42 -26.71
CA GLN A 627 -7.67 -27.38 -27.36
C GLN A 627 -7.65 -27.27 -28.90
N GLY A 628 -6.73 -26.49 -29.46
CA GLY A 628 -6.51 -26.43 -30.90
C GLY A 628 -7.45 -25.51 -31.67
N PHE A 629 -8.23 -24.67 -30.98
CA PHE A 629 -9.17 -23.74 -31.64
C PHE A 629 -8.42 -22.71 -32.49
N ALA A 630 -7.35 -22.13 -31.96
CA ALA A 630 -6.51 -21.17 -32.69
C ALA A 630 -5.90 -21.79 -33.96
N GLU A 631 -5.41 -23.03 -33.87
CA GLU A 631 -4.89 -23.79 -35.00
C GLU A 631 -5.98 -24.06 -36.04
N ARG A 632 -7.20 -24.43 -35.62
CA ARG A 632 -8.31 -24.68 -36.55
C ARG A 632 -8.73 -23.43 -37.31
N ILE A 633 -8.83 -22.27 -36.66
CA ILE A 633 -9.20 -21.03 -37.36
C ILE A 633 -8.09 -20.57 -38.32
N VAL A 634 -6.82 -20.77 -37.97
CA VAL A 634 -5.69 -20.47 -38.86
C VAL A 634 -5.66 -21.45 -40.05
N ALA A 635 -5.79 -22.75 -39.80
CA ALA A 635 -5.87 -23.79 -40.83
C ALA A 635 -7.06 -23.58 -41.77
N GLY A 636 -8.17 -23.10 -41.22
CA GLY A 636 -9.38 -22.77 -41.96
C GLY A 636 -9.27 -21.48 -42.77
N GLY A 637 -8.12 -20.82 -42.84
CA GLY A 637 -7.89 -19.66 -43.71
C GLY A 637 -8.47 -18.34 -43.16
N ALA A 638 -8.49 -18.15 -41.83
CA ALA A 638 -8.84 -16.85 -41.24
C ALA A 638 -7.93 -15.73 -41.78
N LEU A 639 -6.63 -16.01 -41.90
CA LEU A 639 -5.60 -15.07 -42.37
C LEU A 639 -5.76 -14.59 -43.82
N ASP A 640 -6.70 -15.16 -44.58
CA ASP A 640 -7.00 -14.71 -45.93
C ASP A 640 -7.94 -13.49 -45.94
N VAL A 641 -8.63 -13.24 -44.83
CA VAL A 641 -9.67 -12.19 -44.73
C VAL A 641 -9.44 -11.19 -43.60
N VAL A 642 -8.59 -11.52 -42.62
CA VAL A 642 -8.25 -10.65 -41.47
C VAL A 642 -6.79 -10.24 -41.46
N ASP A 643 -6.47 -9.15 -40.74
CA ASP A 643 -5.13 -8.58 -40.64
C ASP A 643 -4.29 -9.20 -39.51
N GLY A 644 -4.90 -10.03 -38.65
CA GLY A 644 -4.20 -10.80 -37.64
C GLY A 644 -5.10 -11.65 -36.76
N ILE A 645 -4.46 -12.49 -35.95
CA ILE A 645 -5.12 -13.35 -34.97
C ILE A 645 -4.94 -12.76 -33.57
N SER A 646 -6.04 -12.62 -32.85
CA SER A 646 -6.05 -12.16 -31.46
C SER A 646 -6.17 -13.31 -30.46
N LEU A 647 -5.40 -13.26 -29.37
CA LEU A 647 -5.30 -14.33 -28.37
C LEU A 647 -5.35 -13.76 -26.95
N HIS A 648 -5.91 -14.52 -26.02
CA HIS A 648 -5.95 -14.23 -24.58
C HIS A 648 -5.11 -15.25 -23.78
N PRO A 649 -3.76 -15.18 -23.83
CA PRO A 649 -2.87 -16.16 -23.20
C PRO A 649 -2.73 -15.92 -21.69
N SER A 650 -3.84 -15.81 -20.96
CA SER A 650 -3.88 -15.54 -19.52
C SER A 650 -3.58 -16.81 -18.71
N VAL A 651 -2.43 -16.84 -18.02
CA VAL A 651 -1.89 -18.05 -17.35
C VAL A 651 -1.76 -17.89 -15.83
N TYR A 652 -2.41 -16.89 -15.24
CA TYR A 652 -2.24 -16.53 -13.83
C TYR A 652 -2.61 -17.66 -12.84
N CYS A 653 -3.40 -18.65 -13.26
CA CYS A 653 -3.73 -19.85 -12.47
C CYS A 653 -2.86 -21.09 -12.77
N GLU A 654 -1.88 -21.00 -13.67
CA GLU A 654 -1.26 -22.18 -14.30
C GLU A 654 0.08 -22.60 -13.67
N GLY A 655 0.16 -22.66 -12.33
CA GLY A 655 1.34 -23.18 -11.61
C GLY A 655 2.65 -22.53 -12.07
N GLU A 656 3.63 -23.32 -12.52
CA GLU A 656 4.92 -22.80 -13.00
C GLU A 656 4.80 -21.90 -14.25
N MET A 657 3.79 -22.13 -15.09
CA MET A 657 3.49 -21.30 -16.27
C MET A 657 2.99 -19.90 -15.88
N SER A 658 2.54 -19.70 -14.63
CA SER A 658 2.07 -18.39 -14.14
C SER A 658 3.17 -17.34 -14.03
N THR A 659 4.44 -17.69 -14.18
CA THR A 659 5.54 -16.71 -14.28
C THR A 659 5.65 -16.15 -15.70
N PRO A 660 6.04 -14.88 -15.92
CA PRO A 660 6.25 -14.32 -17.26
C PRO A 660 7.19 -15.14 -18.16
N GLU A 661 8.21 -15.78 -17.60
CA GLU A 661 9.19 -16.60 -18.31
C GLU A 661 8.60 -17.97 -18.64
N GLY A 662 7.90 -18.59 -17.69
CA GLY A 662 7.16 -19.84 -17.92
C GLY A 662 6.09 -19.65 -18.99
N TRP A 663 5.37 -18.53 -18.94
CA TRP A 663 4.42 -18.09 -19.93
C TRP A 663 5.03 -17.93 -21.33
N LEU A 664 6.15 -17.19 -21.45
CA LEU A 664 6.83 -17.01 -22.74
C LEU A 664 7.28 -18.35 -23.31
N ASN A 665 7.91 -19.20 -22.49
CA ASN A 665 8.41 -20.52 -22.92
C ASN A 665 7.28 -21.40 -23.46
N TRP A 666 6.14 -21.43 -22.76
CA TRP A 666 4.95 -22.12 -23.26
C TRP A 666 4.44 -21.51 -24.57
N PHE A 667 4.35 -20.19 -24.64
CA PHE A 667 3.81 -19.49 -25.79
C PHE A 667 4.67 -19.67 -27.05
N GLN A 668 5.99 -19.77 -26.93
CA GLN A 668 6.87 -20.08 -28.07
C GLN A 668 6.46 -21.38 -28.77
N GLY A 669 6.06 -22.41 -28.01
CA GLY A 669 5.52 -23.65 -28.57
C GLY A 669 4.17 -23.47 -29.27
N VAL A 670 3.29 -22.62 -28.73
CA VAL A 670 2.02 -22.23 -29.39
C VAL A 670 2.31 -21.49 -30.69
N ASN A 671 3.21 -20.51 -30.66
CA ASN A 671 3.58 -19.72 -31.83
C ASN A 671 4.10 -20.61 -32.97
N GLN A 672 5.03 -21.53 -32.66
CA GLN A 672 5.55 -22.48 -33.64
C GLN A 672 4.45 -23.34 -34.28
N LYS A 673 3.46 -23.78 -33.50
CA LYS A 673 2.31 -24.54 -34.03
C LYS A 673 1.49 -23.69 -34.99
N LEU A 674 1.16 -22.46 -34.62
CA LEU A 674 0.38 -21.55 -35.47
C LEU A 674 1.12 -21.22 -36.77
N GLU A 675 2.42 -20.92 -36.70
CA GLU A 675 3.24 -20.66 -37.89
C GLU A 675 3.35 -21.89 -38.80
N LYS A 676 3.50 -23.08 -38.21
CA LYS A 676 3.53 -24.34 -38.96
C LYS A 676 2.20 -24.59 -39.67
N VAL A 677 1.08 -24.34 -39.01
CA VAL A 677 -0.26 -24.49 -39.60
C VAL A 677 -0.49 -23.46 -40.70
N ALA A 678 -0.07 -22.22 -40.50
CA ALA A 678 -0.20 -21.15 -41.49
C ALA A 678 0.78 -21.28 -42.67
N GLY A 679 1.88 -22.01 -42.49
CA GLY A 679 3.02 -22.03 -43.42
C GLY A 679 3.78 -20.70 -43.51
N LYS A 680 3.50 -19.74 -42.61
CA LYS A 680 4.10 -18.39 -42.56
C LYS A 680 3.99 -17.80 -41.15
N PRO A 681 4.81 -16.78 -40.80
CA PRO A 681 4.64 -16.04 -39.56
C PRO A 681 3.22 -15.47 -39.43
N VAL A 682 2.56 -15.75 -38.30
CA VAL A 682 1.19 -15.28 -38.04
C VAL A 682 1.25 -13.92 -37.34
N PRO A 683 0.60 -12.85 -37.85
CA PRO A 683 0.48 -11.59 -37.13
C PRO A 683 -0.39 -11.79 -35.89
N LEU A 684 0.22 -11.74 -34.71
CA LEU A 684 -0.47 -11.98 -33.44
C LEU A 684 -0.71 -10.69 -32.66
N TYR A 685 -1.87 -10.61 -32.01
CA TYR A 685 -2.26 -9.51 -31.14
C TYR A 685 -2.75 -10.08 -29.81
N PHE A 686 -2.15 -9.69 -28.69
CA PHE A 686 -2.60 -10.16 -27.38
C PHE A 686 -3.62 -9.17 -26.84
N THR A 687 -4.88 -9.39 -27.18
CA THR A 687 -5.96 -8.43 -26.91
C THR A 687 -6.41 -8.44 -25.45
N GLU A 688 -6.07 -9.48 -24.70
CA GLU A 688 -6.10 -9.50 -23.24
C GLU A 688 -4.98 -10.38 -22.72
N PHE A 689 -4.28 -9.92 -21.69
CA PHE A 689 -3.44 -10.74 -20.81
C PHE A 689 -3.08 -9.92 -19.59
N SER A 690 -2.95 -10.56 -18.44
CA SER A 690 -2.56 -9.91 -17.19
C SER A 690 -2.44 -10.91 -16.05
N TRP A 691 -2.15 -10.38 -14.87
CA TRP A 691 -2.24 -11.08 -13.61
C TRP A 691 -3.10 -10.27 -12.64
N PRO A 692 -4.12 -10.86 -11.99
CA PRO A 692 -4.99 -10.15 -11.06
C PRO A 692 -4.30 -9.95 -9.71
N ALA A 693 -4.44 -8.76 -9.14
CA ALA A 693 -3.89 -8.44 -7.82
C ALA A 693 -4.89 -8.66 -6.67
N HIS A 694 -5.67 -9.75 -6.73
CA HIS A 694 -6.72 -10.09 -5.78
C HIS A 694 -6.22 -10.98 -4.63
N GLU A 695 -6.97 -10.98 -3.53
CA GLU A 695 -6.81 -11.83 -2.35
C GLU A 695 -7.54 -13.15 -2.59
N GLY A 696 -6.86 -14.15 -3.16
CA GLY A 696 -7.47 -15.45 -3.46
C GLY A 696 -6.56 -16.36 -4.27
N ASP A 697 -7.12 -17.51 -4.66
CA ASP A 697 -6.43 -18.47 -5.52
C ASP A 697 -6.02 -17.79 -6.84
N CYS A 698 -4.78 -18.03 -7.27
CA CYS A 698 -4.19 -17.41 -8.46
C CYS A 698 -3.98 -15.88 -8.39
N GLY A 699 -4.33 -15.22 -7.28
CA GLY A 699 -4.04 -13.82 -7.04
C GLY A 699 -2.56 -13.58 -6.70
N ILE A 700 -2.00 -12.45 -7.14
CA ILE A 700 -0.64 -12.04 -6.80
C ILE A 700 -0.61 -10.67 -6.11
N SER A 701 0.49 -10.32 -5.45
CA SER A 701 0.61 -8.98 -4.86
C SER A 701 0.67 -7.89 -5.94
N ARG A 702 0.32 -6.64 -5.60
CA ARG A 702 0.40 -5.49 -6.52
C ARG A 702 1.82 -5.22 -7.01
N GLU A 703 2.82 -5.49 -6.19
CA GLU A 703 4.24 -5.37 -6.52
C GLU A 703 4.65 -6.48 -7.49
N ARG A 704 4.19 -7.71 -7.26
CA ARG A 704 4.42 -8.83 -8.19
C ARG A 704 3.69 -8.60 -9.51
N GLN A 705 2.49 -8.03 -9.49
CA GLN A 705 1.76 -7.61 -10.70
C GLN A 705 2.58 -6.60 -11.50
N ALA A 706 3.20 -5.61 -10.83
CA ALA A 706 4.08 -4.63 -11.48
C ALA A 706 5.33 -5.27 -12.10
N ALA A 707 6.02 -6.15 -11.36
CA ALA A 707 7.19 -6.86 -11.85
C ALA A 707 6.84 -7.79 -13.01
N TYR A 708 5.72 -8.51 -12.92
CA TYR A 708 5.25 -9.43 -13.96
C TYR A 708 4.81 -8.68 -15.21
N LEU A 709 4.11 -7.56 -15.06
CA LEU A 709 3.77 -6.66 -16.18
C LEU A 709 5.05 -6.26 -16.92
N ALA A 710 6.04 -5.72 -16.21
CA ALA A 710 7.28 -5.26 -16.84
C ALA A 710 8.02 -6.39 -17.55
N ARG A 711 8.17 -7.54 -16.89
CA ARG A 711 8.83 -8.73 -17.45
C ARG A 711 8.09 -9.28 -18.67
N ALA A 712 6.77 -9.48 -18.57
CA ALA A 712 5.98 -10.05 -19.64
C ALA A 712 6.02 -9.19 -20.91
N TYR A 713 5.88 -7.87 -20.77
CA TYR A 713 5.94 -6.97 -21.90
C TYR A 713 7.34 -6.85 -22.54
N VAL A 714 8.41 -6.89 -21.74
CA VAL A 714 9.79 -6.92 -22.26
C VAL A 714 10.06 -8.23 -22.99
N LEU A 715 9.64 -9.36 -22.40
CA LEU A 715 9.75 -10.70 -22.98
C LEU A 715 8.95 -10.82 -24.28
N LEU A 716 7.76 -10.22 -24.34
CA LEU A 716 6.91 -10.16 -25.54
C LEU A 716 7.64 -9.63 -26.78
N ARG A 717 8.53 -8.66 -26.60
CA ARG A 717 9.28 -8.07 -27.70
C ARG A 717 10.31 -9.01 -28.32
N SER A 718 10.62 -10.13 -27.68
CA SER A 718 11.41 -11.21 -28.28
C SER A 718 10.64 -11.99 -29.36
N LEU A 719 9.32 -11.81 -29.47
CA LEU A 719 8.47 -12.46 -30.47
C LEU A 719 8.16 -11.50 -31.64
N PRO A 720 8.86 -11.59 -32.78
CA PRO A 720 8.78 -10.58 -33.84
C PRO A 720 7.43 -10.52 -34.57
N ASN A 721 6.63 -11.59 -34.49
CA ASN A 721 5.33 -11.69 -35.12
C ASN A 721 4.17 -11.18 -34.24
N VAL A 722 4.42 -10.91 -32.95
CA VAL A 722 3.46 -10.23 -32.06
C VAL A 722 3.54 -8.73 -32.32
N LYS A 723 2.41 -8.11 -32.70
CA LYS A 723 2.33 -6.72 -33.17
C LYS A 723 1.79 -5.74 -32.13
N GLY A 724 1.12 -6.24 -31.11
CA GLY A 724 0.61 -5.44 -30.02
C GLY A 724 0.06 -6.30 -28.89
N ALA A 725 -0.02 -5.70 -27.71
CA ALA A 725 -0.60 -6.32 -26.54
C ALA A 725 -1.40 -5.31 -25.71
N TRP A 726 -2.52 -5.75 -25.17
CA TRP A 726 -3.46 -4.98 -24.36
C TRP A 726 -3.54 -5.60 -22.97
N TRP A 727 -3.09 -4.85 -21.97
CA TRP A 727 -3.20 -5.27 -20.57
C TRP A 727 -4.68 -5.29 -20.15
N TYR A 728 -5.15 -6.40 -19.59
CA TYR A 728 -6.47 -6.48 -18.98
C TYR A 728 -6.36 -6.20 -17.47
N ASP A 729 -6.81 -5.07 -16.95
CA ASP A 729 -7.45 -3.94 -17.64
C ASP A 729 -6.86 -2.59 -17.15
N LEU A 730 -7.38 -1.46 -17.64
CA LEU A 730 -6.88 -0.16 -17.24
C LEU A 730 -7.31 0.23 -15.82
N VAL A 731 -8.53 -0.10 -15.40
CA VAL A 731 -9.14 0.40 -14.16
C VAL A 731 -9.91 -0.72 -13.49
N ASP A 732 -9.49 -1.13 -12.29
CA ASP A 732 -10.17 -2.12 -11.45
C ASP A 732 -11.70 -1.96 -11.53
N ASP A 733 -12.43 -3.02 -11.88
CA ASP A 733 -13.87 -2.94 -12.14
C ASP A 733 -14.72 -2.80 -10.87
N GLY A 734 -14.12 -3.01 -9.71
CA GLY A 734 -14.75 -2.82 -8.41
C GLY A 734 -13.73 -2.64 -7.30
N ILE A 735 -14.21 -2.73 -6.06
CA ILE A 735 -13.41 -2.48 -4.85
C ILE A 735 -13.20 -3.71 -3.99
N ASP A 736 -13.89 -4.81 -4.29
CA ASP A 736 -13.74 -6.06 -3.55
C ASP A 736 -12.39 -6.68 -3.89
N ARG A 737 -11.53 -6.83 -2.89
CA ARG A 737 -10.18 -7.36 -3.07
C ARG A 737 -10.14 -8.86 -3.32
N ARG A 738 -11.22 -9.59 -3.02
CA ARG A 738 -11.28 -11.05 -3.25
C ARG A 738 -11.88 -11.41 -4.60
N GLU A 739 -12.62 -10.49 -5.20
CA GLU A 739 -13.15 -10.66 -6.55
C GLU A 739 -12.05 -10.43 -7.58
N MET A 740 -11.78 -11.42 -8.41
CA MET A 740 -10.67 -11.40 -9.36
C MET A 740 -10.83 -10.25 -10.37
N GLU A 741 -12.03 -10.07 -10.92
CA GLU A 741 -12.33 -9.05 -11.93
C GLU A 741 -12.11 -7.62 -11.38
N HIS A 742 -12.26 -7.43 -10.08
CA HIS A 742 -12.08 -6.13 -9.44
C HIS A 742 -10.62 -5.72 -9.23
N ASN A 743 -9.63 -6.53 -9.63
CA ASN A 743 -8.23 -6.30 -9.24
C ASN A 743 -7.20 -6.43 -10.38
N PHE A 744 -7.65 -6.47 -11.63
CA PHE A 744 -6.79 -6.53 -12.82
C PHE A 744 -6.15 -5.19 -13.22
N GLY A 745 -6.76 -4.08 -12.79
CA GLY A 745 -6.48 -2.73 -13.23
C GLY A 745 -5.03 -2.25 -13.05
N LEU A 746 -4.59 -1.35 -13.92
CA LEU A 746 -3.42 -0.50 -13.66
C LEU A 746 -3.76 0.62 -12.67
N LEU A 747 -5.02 1.06 -12.68
CA LEU A 747 -5.59 2.03 -11.76
C LEU A 747 -6.59 1.32 -10.82
N THR A 748 -6.77 1.84 -9.61
CA THR A 748 -7.87 1.41 -8.73
C THR A 748 -9.23 1.83 -9.31
N ALA A 749 -10.33 1.29 -8.79
CA ALA A 749 -11.68 1.68 -9.23
C ALA A 749 -11.99 3.17 -9.05
N SER A 750 -11.26 3.85 -8.15
CA SER A 750 -11.31 5.30 -7.94
C SER A 750 -10.36 6.11 -8.85
N GLY A 751 -9.64 5.44 -9.75
CA GLY A 751 -8.72 6.05 -10.71
C GLY A 751 -7.33 6.39 -10.15
N GLN A 752 -6.92 5.79 -9.03
CA GLN A 752 -5.59 6.01 -8.46
C GLN A 752 -4.55 5.03 -9.04
N PRO A 753 -3.34 5.47 -9.41
CA PRO A 753 -2.28 4.59 -9.90
C PRO A 753 -1.91 3.45 -8.94
N LYS A 754 -1.85 2.20 -9.45
CA LYS A 754 -1.22 1.06 -8.77
C LYS A 754 0.26 0.96 -9.16
N PRO A 755 1.10 0.17 -8.45
CA PRO A 755 2.48 -0.08 -8.86
C PRO A 755 2.63 -0.56 -10.33
N ALA A 756 1.65 -1.31 -10.84
CA ALA A 756 1.64 -1.78 -12.22
C ALA A 756 1.49 -0.64 -13.26
N TYR A 757 0.75 0.44 -12.96
CA TYR A 757 0.68 1.64 -13.80
C TYR A 757 2.06 2.28 -13.97
N HIS A 758 2.78 2.39 -12.86
CA HIS A 758 4.12 2.94 -12.82
C HIS A 758 5.12 2.07 -13.61
N ALA A 759 5.04 0.75 -13.45
CA ALA A 759 5.81 -0.19 -14.24
C ALA A 759 5.54 -0.01 -15.75
N MET A 760 4.27 0.04 -16.16
CA MET A 760 3.86 0.27 -17.56
C MET A 760 4.47 1.58 -18.09
N ALA A 761 4.32 2.68 -17.37
CA ALA A 761 4.88 3.99 -17.74
C ALA A 761 6.41 3.96 -17.96
N SER A 762 7.11 3.07 -17.26
CA SER A 762 8.57 2.93 -17.34
C SER A 762 9.02 2.12 -18.56
N ILE A 763 8.25 1.13 -18.98
CA ILE A 763 8.67 0.21 -20.05
C ILE A 763 8.02 0.54 -21.41
N ALA A 764 6.90 1.27 -21.44
CA ALA A 764 6.10 1.48 -22.65
C ALA A 764 6.88 2.12 -23.81
N ASP A 765 7.76 3.10 -23.58
CA ASP A 765 8.56 3.71 -24.67
C ASP A 765 9.58 2.73 -25.25
N ILE A 766 10.20 1.91 -24.40
CA ILE A 766 11.16 0.87 -24.80
C ILE A 766 10.44 -0.16 -25.68
N ILE A 767 9.31 -0.64 -25.19
CA ILE A 767 8.51 -1.66 -25.87
C ILE A 767 7.87 -1.10 -27.13
N GLY A 768 7.42 0.15 -27.14
CA GLY A 768 6.79 0.76 -28.30
C GLY A 768 7.77 1.10 -29.43
N ARG A 769 9.01 1.49 -29.08
CA ARG A 769 9.91 2.18 -30.04
C ARG A 769 11.28 1.56 -30.26
N TYR A 770 11.80 0.77 -29.32
CA TYR A 770 13.10 0.11 -29.50
C TYR A 770 12.88 -1.24 -30.15
N ARG A 771 13.87 -1.79 -30.88
CA ARG A 771 13.82 -3.17 -31.38
C ARG A 771 14.55 -4.09 -30.42
N PHE A 772 13.99 -5.28 -30.20
CA PHE A 772 14.72 -6.35 -29.52
C PHE A 772 15.93 -6.75 -30.37
N VAL A 773 17.10 -6.82 -29.74
CA VAL A 773 18.37 -7.20 -30.37
C VAL A 773 18.68 -8.65 -30.07
N ALA A 774 18.88 -8.97 -28.79
CA ALA A 774 19.25 -10.30 -28.32
C ALA A 774 18.93 -10.48 -26.83
N ARG A 775 18.87 -11.75 -26.41
CA ARG A 775 18.98 -12.14 -25.00
C ARG A 775 20.44 -12.53 -24.76
N GLU A 776 21.09 -11.80 -23.87
CA GLU A 776 22.48 -12.04 -23.48
C GLU A 776 22.55 -13.30 -22.60
N GLN A 777 23.58 -14.11 -22.83
CA GLN A 777 23.80 -15.32 -22.05
C GLN A 777 24.33 -14.97 -20.66
N ASN A 778 23.85 -15.67 -19.64
CA ASN A 778 24.38 -15.60 -18.29
C ASN A 778 24.55 -17.03 -17.74
N PRO A 779 25.67 -17.34 -17.04
CA PRO A 779 25.86 -18.65 -16.43
C PRO A 779 24.78 -19.00 -15.41
N ASP A 780 24.20 -18.01 -14.74
CA ASP A 780 23.02 -18.21 -13.90
C ASP A 780 21.75 -18.19 -14.76
N PRO A 781 21.03 -19.33 -14.89
CA PRO A 781 19.80 -19.39 -15.69
C PRO A 781 18.67 -18.52 -15.12
N ASN A 782 18.79 -18.06 -13.88
CA ASN A 782 17.83 -17.15 -13.26
C ASN A 782 18.03 -15.70 -13.67
N VAL A 783 19.17 -15.35 -14.28
CA VAL A 783 19.46 -13.98 -14.71
C VAL A 783 19.00 -13.78 -16.15
N TYR A 784 18.22 -12.72 -16.36
CA TYR A 784 17.66 -12.33 -17.63
C TYR A 784 18.25 -11.00 -18.05
N LEU A 785 18.86 -10.97 -19.23
CA LEU A 785 19.55 -9.83 -19.81
C LEU A 785 19.05 -9.67 -21.24
N LEU A 786 18.23 -8.65 -21.51
CA LEU A 786 17.63 -8.42 -22.83
C LEU A 786 18.06 -7.06 -23.38
N ARG A 787 18.57 -7.04 -24.61
CA ARG A 787 19.04 -5.83 -25.28
C ARG A 787 18.02 -5.28 -26.26
N PHE A 788 17.89 -3.96 -26.25
CA PHE A 788 17.00 -3.20 -27.09
C PHE A 788 17.73 -2.02 -27.72
N ALA A 789 17.56 -1.79 -29.02
CA ALA A 789 18.25 -0.72 -29.73
C ALA A 789 17.29 0.17 -30.54
N LYS A 790 17.65 1.46 -30.63
CA LYS A 790 16.96 2.46 -31.44
C LYS A 790 17.91 3.59 -31.83
N ALA A 791 18.16 3.78 -33.13
CA ALA A 791 18.81 4.98 -33.68
C ALA A 791 20.06 5.48 -32.90
N GLY A 792 21.04 4.60 -32.66
CA GLY A 792 22.28 4.95 -31.94
C GLY A 792 22.21 4.85 -30.41
N GLU A 793 21.04 4.55 -29.85
CA GLU A 793 20.82 4.26 -28.42
C GLU A 793 20.62 2.75 -28.21
N GLU A 794 21.17 2.24 -27.11
CA GLU A 794 20.95 0.86 -26.65
C GLU A 794 20.58 0.84 -25.17
N ILE A 795 19.62 -0.03 -24.84
CA ILE A 795 19.14 -0.29 -23.49
C ILE A 795 19.30 -1.77 -23.19
N LEU A 796 19.90 -2.07 -22.04
CA LEU A 796 19.90 -3.38 -21.43
C LEU A 796 18.83 -3.43 -20.34
N VAL A 797 17.96 -4.43 -20.41
CA VAL A 797 16.96 -4.74 -19.38
C VAL A 797 17.42 -5.98 -18.63
N ALA A 798 17.62 -5.86 -17.31
CA ALA A 798 18.22 -6.90 -16.48
C ALA A 798 17.36 -7.22 -15.25
N TRP A 799 17.10 -8.49 -14.98
CA TRP A 799 16.49 -8.97 -13.72
C TRP A 799 16.99 -10.36 -13.36
N THR A 800 16.69 -10.81 -12.14
CA THR A 800 17.02 -12.16 -11.68
C THR A 800 15.81 -12.82 -11.02
N LEU A 801 15.66 -14.13 -11.20
CA LEU A 801 14.68 -14.94 -10.47
C LEU A 801 15.27 -15.39 -9.13
N GLY A 802 14.46 -15.35 -8.07
CA GLY A 802 14.91 -15.73 -6.73
C GLY A 802 15.60 -14.58 -5.99
N HIS A 803 16.89 -14.72 -5.67
CA HIS A 803 17.62 -13.76 -4.83
C HIS A 803 18.22 -12.60 -5.64
N GLU A 804 18.35 -11.43 -5.00
CA GLU A 804 19.04 -10.26 -5.57
C GLU A 804 20.49 -10.59 -5.93
N GLN A 805 20.96 -10.07 -7.06
CA GLN A 805 22.30 -10.27 -7.58
C GLN A 805 22.95 -8.94 -8.00
N THR A 806 24.28 -8.94 -8.11
CA THR A 806 25.03 -7.82 -8.66
C THR A 806 25.61 -8.21 -10.02
N LEU A 807 25.24 -7.45 -11.04
CA LEU A 807 25.73 -7.57 -12.40
C LEU A 807 26.89 -6.60 -12.62
N ASN A 808 27.99 -7.08 -13.19
CA ASN A 808 29.10 -6.24 -13.61
C ASN A 808 28.99 -5.96 -15.11
N ILE A 809 28.97 -4.68 -15.45
CA ILE A 809 28.91 -4.19 -16.83
C ILE A 809 30.28 -3.62 -17.16
N THR A 810 30.78 -3.94 -18.35
CA THR A 810 32.05 -3.45 -18.88
C THR A 810 31.80 -2.53 -20.07
N SER A 811 32.69 -1.56 -20.28
CA SER A 811 32.74 -0.76 -21.50
C SER A 811 34.01 -1.04 -22.30
N LYS A 812 33.96 -0.72 -23.61
CA LYS A 812 35.15 -0.79 -24.47
C LYS A 812 36.28 0.10 -23.91
N PRO A 813 37.55 -0.33 -24.03
CA PRO A 813 38.71 0.45 -23.59
C PRO A 813 38.69 1.88 -24.14
N GLY A 814 38.85 2.87 -23.27
CA GLY A 814 38.91 4.29 -23.64
C GLY A 814 37.55 5.00 -23.83
N SER A 815 36.43 4.36 -23.52
CA SER A 815 35.12 5.04 -23.50
C SER A 815 34.84 5.75 -22.16
N SER A 816 34.30 6.98 -22.24
CA SER A 816 33.87 7.79 -21.11
C SER A 816 32.36 8.02 -21.04
N ASP A 817 31.55 7.17 -21.68
CA ASP A 817 30.09 7.36 -21.72
C ASP A 817 29.45 7.16 -20.34
N THR A 818 28.50 8.02 -19.94
CA THR A 818 27.80 7.86 -18.65
C THR A 818 26.81 6.69 -18.71
N LEU A 819 26.99 5.71 -17.83
CA LEU A 819 26.02 4.62 -17.63
C LEU A 819 24.87 5.13 -16.77
N TRP A 820 23.63 4.96 -17.22
CA TRP A 820 22.45 5.41 -16.49
C TRP A 820 21.65 4.20 -16.01
N ARG A 821 21.42 4.12 -14.70
CA ARG A 821 20.41 3.24 -14.11
C ARG A 821 19.12 4.02 -13.97
N LEU A 822 18.04 3.54 -14.58
CA LEU A 822 16.74 4.18 -14.42
C LEU A 822 16.08 3.58 -13.17
N ASP A 823 16.25 4.25 -12.04
CA ASP A 823 15.94 3.74 -10.69
C ASP A 823 14.46 3.82 -10.31
N SER A 824 13.64 4.57 -11.06
CA SER A 824 12.21 4.71 -10.83
C SER A 824 11.51 5.42 -11.99
N VAL A 825 10.17 5.38 -11.96
CA VAL A 825 9.23 5.85 -12.97
C VAL A 825 9.39 7.32 -13.34
N GLU A 826 9.75 8.17 -12.36
CA GLU A 826 10.01 9.58 -12.61
C GLU A 826 11.26 9.80 -13.46
N GLY A 827 12.26 8.92 -13.31
CA GLY A 827 13.49 8.97 -14.09
C GLY A 827 13.31 8.51 -15.54
N VAL A 828 12.52 7.47 -15.78
CA VAL A 828 12.31 6.96 -17.15
C VAL A 828 11.44 7.92 -17.97
N ALA A 829 10.36 8.44 -17.40
CA ALA A 829 9.47 9.39 -18.08
C ALA A 829 10.15 10.73 -18.41
N ARG A 830 11.13 11.16 -17.60
CA ARG A 830 11.93 12.39 -17.81
C ARG A 830 13.27 12.16 -18.52
N ARG A 831 13.63 10.91 -18.84
CA ARG A 831 14.97 10.51 -19.32
C ARG A 831 16.12 10.80 -18.34
N GLU A 832 15.80 10.95 -17.06
CA GLU A 832 16.73 11.20 -15.95
C GLU A 832 17.08 9.86 -15.27
N GLY A 833 18.32 9.39 -15.43
CA GLY A 833 18.80 8.21 -14.68
C GLY A 833 19.62 8.63 -13.49
N ARG A 834 19.99 7.67 -12.64
CA ARG A 834 21.15 7.84 -11.76
C ARG A 834 22.41 7.43 -12.52
N PRO A 835 23.45 8.28 -12.56
CA PRO A 835 24.71 7.90 -13.17
C PRO A 835 25.33 6.78 -12.33
N VAL A 836 25.70 5.69 -12.98
CA VAL A 836 26.48 4.61 -12.38
C VAL A 836 27.94 4.90 -12.69
N PRO A 837 28.80 5.08 -11.66
CA PRO A 837 30.20 5.43 -11.88
C PRO A 837 30.94 4.28 -12.54
N TRP A 838 31.72 4.61 -13.58
CA TRP A 838 32.70 3.70 -14.15
C TRP A 838 33.96 3.68 -13.30
N ASN A 839 34.49 2.49 -13.05
CA ASN A 839 35.82 2.26 -12.52
C ASN A 839 36.77 1.90 -13.68
N CYS A 840 37.55 2.88 -14.14
CA CYS A 840 38.45 2.75 -15.28
C CYS A 840 39.91 2.51 -14.83
N PRO A 841 40.58 1.45 -15.30
CA PRO A 841 42.00 1.23 -15.07
C PRO A 841 42.89 2.35 -15.67
N GLN A 842 43.96 2.74 -14.97
CA GLN A 842 44.88 3.83 -15.41
C GLN A 842 45.75 3.46 -16.62
N ASP A 843 45.87 2.18 -16.94
CA ASP A 843 46.63 1.60 -18.05
C ASP A 843 45.82 1.51 -19.36
N GLY A 844 44.59 2.05 -19.39
CA GLY A 844 43.75 2.08 -20.59
C GLY A 844 42.93 0.80 -20.83
N GLY A 845 42.71 -0.01 -19.80
CA GLY A 845 41.83 -1.20 -19.85
C GLY A 845 40.32 -0.90 -19.91
N GLU A 846 39.49 -1.95 -19.93
CA GLU A 846 38.02 -1.86 -19.90
C GLU A 846 37.53 -1.24 -18.58
N CYS A 847 36.65 -0.24 -18.63
CA CYS A 847 36.02 0.28 -17.42
C CYS A 847 34.89 -0.65 -16.95
N GLN A 848 34.70 -0.75 -15.63
CA GLN A 848 33.68 -1.61 -15.02
C GLN A 848 32.69 -0.81 -14.17
N ALA A 849 31.43 -1.23 -14.16
CA ALA A 849 30.36 -0.67 -13.33
C ALA A 849 29.51 -1.80 -12.74
N SER A 850 29.14 -1.71 -11.47
CA SER A 850 28.32 -2.73 -10.79
C SER A 850 26.89 -2.25 -10.60
N ILE A 851 25.91 -3.06 -11.00
CA ILE A 851 24.48 -2.77 -10.92
C ILE A 851 23.78 -3.89 -10.16
N ARG A 852 22.94 -3.55 -9.18
CA ARG A 852 22.12 -4.54 -8.49
C ARG A 852 20.85 -4.83 -9.28
N ILE A 853 20.51 -6.10 -9.41
CA ILE A 853 19.32 -6.61 -10.09
C ILE A 853 18.53 -7.50 -9.12
N ASP A 854 17.21 -7.38 -9.15
CA ASP A 854 16.28 -8.19 -8.35
C ASP A 854 15.17 -8.77 -9.26
N ALA A 855 14.05 -9.20 -8.68
CA ALA A 855 12.93 -9.76 -9.42
C ALA A 855 12.20 -8.75 -10.34
N SER A 856 12.46 -7.46 -10.16
CA SER A 856 11.96 -6.35 -10.96
C SER A 856 12.99 -5.95 -12.03
N PRO A 857 12.55 -5.68 -13.27
CA PRO A 857 13.46 -5.22 -14.32
C PRO A 857 14.20 -3.93 -13.97
N THR A 858 15.53 -4.00 -14.02
CA THR A 858 16.42 -2.84 -13.98
C THR A 858 16.79 -2.43 -15.39
N LEU A 859 16.62 -1.15 -15.71
CA LEU A 859 16.91 -0.58 -17.03
C LEU A 859 18.25 0.14 -16.99
N VAL A 860 19.11 -0.20 -17.95
CA VAL A 860 20.47 0.35 -18.06
C VAL A 860 20.67 0.91 -19.46
N ARG A 861 21.13 2.16 -19.55
CA ARG A 861 21.37 2.87 -20.83
C ARG A 861 22.81 3.37 -20.91
N SER A 862 23.41 3.22 -22.09
CA SER A 862 24.68 3.88 -22.48
C SER A 862 24.41 5.03 -23.46
N ALA A 863 25.28 6.05 -23.50
CA ALA A 863 25.18 7.16 -24.44
C ALA A 863 25.57 6.80 -25.89
N SER A 864 26.23 5.65 -26.11
CA SER A 864 26.46 5.08 -27.44
C SER A 864 26.16 3.57 -27.50
N ALA A 865 25.46 3.16 -28.57
CA ALA A 865 24.95 1.80 -28.76
C ALA A 865 26.02 0.68 -28.86
N ALA A 866 27.29 1.01 -29.10
CA ALA A 866 28.31 0.02 -29.46
C ALA A 866 29.21 -0.43 -28.29
N GLN A 867 28.84 -0.15 -27.04
CA GLN A 867 29.81 -0.16 -25.93
C GLN A 867 29.48 -1.01 -24.71
N LEU A 868 28.27 -1.56 -24.56
CA LEU A 868 27.95 -2.40 -23.41
C LEU A 868 28.41 -3.85 -23.68
N SER A 869 29.36 -4.34 -22.89
CA SER A 869 29.69 -5.77 -22.83
C SER A 869 29.44 -6.30 -21.42
N LEU A 870 28.86 -7.48 -21.33
CA LEU A 870 28.60 -8.18 -20.07
C LEU A 870 29.69 -9.23 -19.85
N ARG A 871 30.25 -9.29 -18.64
CA ARG A 871 31.18 -10.35 -18.22
C ARG A 871 30.70 -11.04 -16.96
#